data_AF-A0A7J6T5Y8-F1
#
_entry.id   AF-A0A7J6T5Y8-F1
#
_cell.length_a   1.000
_cell.length_b   1.000
_cell.length_c   1.000
_cell.angle_alpha   90.00
_cell.angle_beta   90.00
_cell.angle_gamma   90.00
#
_symmetry.space_group_name_H-M   'P 1'
#
loop_
_entity.id
_entity.type
_entity.pdbx_description
1 polymer ?
#
loop_
_entity_poly.entity_id
_entity_poly.type
_entity_poly.pdbx_seq_one_letter_code
_entity_poly.pdbx_strand_id
1 'polypeptide(L)'
;MPPQASVPTSTFSFLTWNVLHSAHYQRLLADPAFNNPKRRAIAPAARLVNLTNHLLRLNADIVALQELDIATLPSVKSTLESKGGYRMVTAMINEAVQAKDGCALFCKADRFEPLATTEFRMCHALDRYLHPLAQSQGGLAGALYRETREKLNLCVAALLKDRLTGYDVLAATTHLFWSPKGPVSLPGFLRFPDIKLLQAYLLSRQLEDFAGELSSTPAPAVVLGGDFNSTPPDSAVYQLLTKAAVDVDHPEHPVSLRPGNRIIPGVTEDAVGLLRLPSGSFVSSAKTLLGKEPEFTNYTPTWQGCLDYVFYKEGRGKLQSLSMDPLPSVDILTKQGTLPNSDIPSDHVPLRPLDFGTMERAAAYALVLWIACNLVAGDFEWSLSSSSGAQWWLTQYGNASFEPVRAVVPGQVHLDLWRSRVIPDPYYGYNDTALRYVAEADWLYSVEFAVPPGACDGRNVSLPATIVLQGLDTIAQVVVNGRLVVEADNMYRAYSAPMGRGQLLCDEGNKMSILLKSPVKAARERAKAYEMQHAADWPKGVPPKSLPSAWNGFDKVQMIRKEPCSFGWDWGPGIATSGIWKDISVVAHERDNRGPVIIEGITWETSSTNGDELDESSYEPWMAYLYMNFSLPADTTIHRVNVEILLSDRSGATFYDGFWEKLRILDLLPGKSGINLLVTSEVKPWWPNGYGEQQRCTLAVCAWAADSERACVPKRFTVGFRSVELVMEDDDSGRSFYFKVNGEPIYARGANWI
;
A
#
# COMPACT_ATOMS: atom_id res chain seq x y z
N MET A 1 -23.63 7.32 -25.75
CA MET A 1 -22.46 8.20 -25.57
C MET A 1 -21.22 7.41 -25.97
N PRO A 2 -20.18 8.03 -26.53
CA PRO A 2 -18.90 7.37 -26.77
C PRO A 2 -18.25 6.93 -25.43
N PRO A 3 -17.30 5.99 -25.43
CA PRO A 3 -16.54 5.66 -24.23
C PRO A 3 -15.82 6.92 -23.72
N GLN A 4 -15.94 7.21 -22.42
CA GLN A 4 -15.15 8.27 -21.79
C GLN A 4 -13.68 7.86 -21.84
N ALA A 5 -12.85 8.70 -22.47
CA ALA A 5 -11.41 8.49 -22.51
C ALA A 5 -10.85 8.56 -21.08
N SER A 6 -10.04 7.56 -20.72
CA SER A 6 -9.25 7.59 -19.49
C SER A 6 -8.31 8.79 -19.47
N VAL A 7 -8.13 9.40 -18.30
CA VAL A 7 -7.09 10.42 -18.12
C VAL A 7 -5.73 9.75 -18.37
N PRO A 8 -4.88 10.30 -19.24
CA PRO A 8 -3.65 9.63 -19.68
C PRO A 8 -2.61 9.50 -18.54
N THR A 9 -2.34 8.27 -18.09
CA THR A 9 -1.31 7.98 -17.07
C THR A 9 0.10 7.97 -17.68
N SER A 10 1.02 8.74 -17.11
CA SER A 10 2.42 8.81 -17.56
C SER A 10 3.28 7.60 -17.18
N THR A 11 2.66 6.49 -16.82
CA THR A 11 3.27 5.23 -16.38
C THR A 11 2.74 4.07 -17.22
N PHE A 12 3.60 3.10 -17.53
CA PHE A 12 3.21 1.86 -18.22
C PHE A 12 3.72 0.63 -17.48
N SER A 13 2.98 -0.47 -17.63
CA SER A 13 3.30 -1.77 -17.08
C SER A 13 4.03 -2.64 -18.10
N PHE A 14 5.04 -3.38 -17.65
CA PHE A 14 5.81 -4.31 -18.46
C PHE A 14 5.79 -5.67 -17.78
N LEU A 15 5.27 -6.68 -18.46
CA LEU A 15 5.26 -8.07 -17.99
C LEU A 15 6.37 -8.87 -18.68
N THR A 16 7.20 -9.58 -17.92
CA THR A 16 8.01 -10.70 -18.44
C THR A 16 7.53 -12.03 -17.86
N TRP A 17 7.46 -13.08 -18.68
CA TRP A 17 7.09 -14.42 -18.22
C TRP A 17 7.57 -15.51 -19.17
N ASN A 18 8.39 -16.45 -18.67
CA ASN A 18 8.61 -17.73 -19.33
C ASN A 18 7.30 -18.54 -19.23
N VAL A 19 6.67 -18.86 -20.37
CA VAL A 19 5.35 -19.50 -20.38
C VAL A 19 5.39 -21.02 -20.47
N LEU A 20 6.57 -21.63 -20.33
CA LEU A 20 6.85 -23.06 -20.37
C LEU A 20 6.45 -23.75 -21.70
N HIS A 21 7.44 -24.19 -22.47
CA HIS A 21 7.26 -24.80 -23.79
C HIS A 21 6.41 -26.08 -23.70
N SER A 22 5.52 -26.35 -24.67
CA SER A 22 4.59 -27.49 -24.58
C SER A 22 5.27 -28.85 -24.43
N ALA A 23 6.39 -29.06 -25.12
CA ALA A 23 7.21 -30.28 -24.99
C ALA A 23 8.08 -30.34 -23.71
N HIS A 24 8.25 -29.22 -23.00
CA HIS A 24 8.83 -29.20 -21.65
C HIS A 24 7.74 -29.58 -20.64
N TYR A 25 6.54 -29.01 -20.77
CA TYR A 25 5.37 -29.42 -19.97
C TYR A 25 5.03 -30.91 -20.11
N GLN A 26 5.07 -31.47 -21.34
CA GLN A 26 4.88 -32.91 -21.54
C GLN A 26 5.94 -33.78 -20.83
N ARG A 27 7.17 -33.29 -20.67
CA ARG A 27 8.21 -33.97 -19.90
C ARG A 27 7.95 -33.89 -18.39
N LEU A 28 7.51 -32.73 -17.89
CA LEU A 28 7.08 -32.59 -16.49
C LEU A 28 5.90 -33.52 -16.15
N LEU A 29 4.92 -33.66 -17.05
CA LEU A 29 3.81 -34.62 -16.88
C LEU A 29 4.26 -36.08 -16.78
N ALA A 30 5.44 -36.42 -17.31
CA ALA A 30 6.04 -37.75 -17.24
C ALA A 30 6.97 -37.94 -16.03
N ASP A 31 7.30 -36.87 -15.28
CA ASP A 31 8.15 -36.92 -14.09
C ASP A 31 7.32 -37.39 -12.86
N PRO A 32 7.68 -38.51 -12.20
CA PRO A 32 6.98 -38.98 -11.01
C PRO A 32 7.03 -38.01 -9.80
N ALA A 33 8.04 -37.13 -9.72
CA ALA A 33 8.14 -36.12 -8.67
C ALA A 33 7.11 -34.99 -8.86
N PHE A 34 6.72 -34.72 -10.10
CA PHE A 34 5.66 -33.77 -10.45
C PHE A 34 4.28 -34.45 -10.42
N ASN A 35 4.16 -35.62 -11.04
CA ASN A 35 2.92 -36.37 -11.23
C ASN A 35 2.63 -37.34 -10.06
N ASN A 36 2.46 -36.78 -8.87
CA ASN A 36 2.10 -37.52 -7.66
C ASN A 36 0.55 -37.68 -7.53
N PRO A 37 0.00 -38.85 -7.12
CA PRO A 37 -1.45 -39.07 -7.01
C PRO A 37 -2.22 -38.11 -6.08
N LYS A 38 -1.54 -37.32 -5.22
CA LYS A 38 -2.17 -36.24 -4.46
C LYS A 38 -2.42 -34.94 -5.27
N ARG A 39 -1.94 -34.85 -6.52
CA ARG A 39 -2.00 -33.65 -7.36
C ARG A 39 -2.73 -33.94 -8.67
N ARG A 40 -3.59 -33.03 -9.13
CA ARG A 40 -4.19 -33.09 -10.47
C ARG A 40 -3.39 -32.22 -11.42
N ALA A 41 -2.58 -32.83 -12.27
CA ALA A 41 -1.91 -32.10 -13.34
C ALA A 41 -2.91 -31.53 -14.35
N ILE A 42 -2.63 -30.35 -14.90
CA ILE A 42 -3.54 -29.64 -15.80
C ILE A 42 -3.47 -30.28 -17.20
N ALA A 43 -4.61 -30.54 -17.84
CA ALA A 43 -4.59 -30.97 -19.23
C ALA A 43 -3.94 -29.89 -20.13
N PRO A 44 -3.07 -30.21 -21.10
CA PRO A 44 -2.35 -29.20 -21.89
C PRO A 44 -3.23 -28.12 -22.54
N ALA A 45 -4.42 -28.49 -23.02
CA ALA A 45 -5.40 -27.53 -23.55
C ALA A 45 -5.94 -26.57 -22.47
N ALA A 46 -6.19 -27.06 -21.26
CA ALA A 46 -6.62 -26.22 -20.13
C ALA A 46 -5.47 -25.34 -19.62
N ARG A 47 -4.22 -25.80 -19.67
CA ARG A 47 -3.03 -24.97 -19.37
C ARG A 47 -2.95 -23.74 -20.26
N LEU A 48 -3.18 -23.91 -21.58
CA LEU A 48 -3.18 -22.82 -22.55
C LEU A 48 -4.34 -21.82 -22.34
N VAL A 49 -5.52 -22.31 -21.97
CA VAL A 49 -6.66 -21.45 -21.57
C VAL A 49 -6.35 -20.68 -20.29
N ASN A 50 -5.79 -21.33 -19.27
CA ASN A 50 -5.39 -20.67 -18.03
C ASN A 50 -4.29 -19.63 -18.29
N LEU A 51 -3.29 -19.94 -19.13
CA LEU A 51 -2.21 -19.03 -19.51
C LEU A 51 -2.76 -17.76 -20.17
N THR A 52 -3.59 -17.91 -21.19
CA THR A 52 -4.17 -16.76 -21.90
C THR A 52 -5.13 -15.96 -21.03
N ASN A 53 -5.93 -16.59 -20.18
CA ASN A 53 -6.75 -15.90 -19.18
C ASN A 53 -5.90 -15.16 -18.14
N HIS A 54 -4.76 -15.73 -17.71
CA HIS A 54 -3.85 -15.10 -16.75
C HIS A 54 -3.20 -13.86 -17.38
N LEU A 55 -2.72 -13.94 -18.62
CA LEU A 55 -2.20 -12.79 -19.38
C LEU A 55 -3.24 -11.66 -19.56
N LEU A 56 -4.51 -12.02 -19.82
CA LEU A 56 -5.60 -11.05 -19.90
C LEU A 56 -5.91 -10.39 -18.56
N ARG A 57 -5.85 -11.12 -17.43
CA ARG A 57 -6.06 -10.56 -16.08
C ARG A 57 -4.92 -9.63 -15.64
N LEU A 58 -3.66 -9.98 -15.95
CA LEU A 58 -2.51 -9.12 -15.70
C LEU A 58 -2.55 -7.82 -16.52
N ASN A 59 -3.19 -7.83 -17.70
CA ASN A 59 -3.53 -6.63 -18.46
C ASN A 59 -2.38 -5.62 -18.64
N ALA A 60 -1.16 -6.10 -18.85
CA ALA A 60 0.02 -5.23 -18.98
C ALA A 60 0.00 -4.38 -20.26
N ASP A 61 0.75 -3.28 -20.30
CA ASP A 61 0.86 -2.46 -21.51
C ASP A 61 1.83 -3.06 -22.54
N ILE A 62 2.92 -3.66 -22.06
CA ILE A 62 3.91 -4.42 -22.84
C ILE A 62 4.05 -5.81 -22.22
N VAL A 63 4.04 -6.85 -23.05
CA VAL A 63 4.11 -8.26 -22.64
C VAL A 63 5.25 -8.94 -23.39
N ALA A 64 6.26 -9.35 -22.64
CA ALA A 64 7.44 -10.11 -23.05
C ALA A 64 7.30 -11.57 -22.62
N LEU A 65 7.24 -12.50 -23.58
CA LEU A 65 7.07 -13.92 -23.31
C LEU A 65 8.28 -14.72 -23.82
N GLN A 66 8.69 -15.73 -23.04
CA GLN A 66 9.72 -16.70 -23.37
C GLN A 66 9.11 -18.12 -23.45
N GLU A 67 9.81 -19.06 -24.08
CA GLU A 67 9.35 -20.45 -24.34
C GLU A 67 8.02 -20.59 -25.11
N LEU A 68 7.68 -19.61 -25.96
CA LEU A 68 6.57 -19.74 -26.90
C LEU A 68 6.93 -20.69 -28.04
N ASP A 69 5.99 -21.54 -28.43
CA ASP A 69 6.18 -22.56 -29.46
C ASP A 69 5.20 -22.39 -30.64
N ILE A 70 5.47 -23.11 -31.74
CA ILE A 70 4.68 -23.01 -32.97
C ILE A 70 3.19 -23.37 -32.74
N ALA A 71 2.87 -24.21 -31.75
CA ALA A 71 1.51 -24.64 -31.47
C ALA A 71 0.75 -23.65 -30.56
N THR A 72 1.45 -22.99 -29.64
CA THR A 72 0.89 -22.07 -28.64
C THR A 72 0.83 -20.63 -29.13
N LEU A 73 1.83 -20.15 -29.89
CA LEU A 73 1.89 -18.78 -30.37
C LEU A 73 0.61 -18.33 -31.12
N PRO A 74 0.01 -19.11 -32.04
CA PRO A 74 -1.21 -18.69 -32.74
C PRO A 74 -2.40 -18.47 -31.78
N SER A 75 -2.55 -19.30 -30.75
CA SER A 75 -3.62 -19.20 -29.76
C SER A 75 -3.41 -18.05 -28.78
N VAL A 76 -2.17 -17.84 -28.31
CA VAL A 76 -1.79 -16.71 -27.46
C VAL A 76 -2.02 -15.40 -28.23
N LYS A 77 -1.48 -15.30 -29.46
CA LYS A 77 -1.67 -14.14 -30.34
C LYS A 77 -3.15 -13.84 -30.57
N SER A 78 -3.92 -14.82 -31.05
CA SER A 78 -5.34 -14.65 -31.35
C SER A 78 -6.11 -14.17 -30.11
N THR A 79 -5.82 -14.72 -28.94
CA THR A 79 -6.52 -14.35 -27.69
C THR A 79 -6.16 -12.94 -27.22
N LEU A 80 -4.88 -12.57 -27.24
CA LEU A 80 -4.43 -11.23 -26.84
C LEU A 80 -4.90 -10.15 -27.81
N GLU A 81 -4.85 -10.39 -29.12
CA GLU A 81 -5.30 -9.43 -30.13
C GLU A 81 -6.84 -9.28 -30.13
N SER A 82 -7.61 -10.37 -30.01
CA SER A 82 -9.08 -10.31 -30.06
C SER A 82 -9.77 -9.92 -28.75
N LYS A 83 -9.20 -10.27 -27.59
CA LYS A 83 -9.82 -10.00 -26.27
C LYS A 83 -9.07 -8.98 -25.42
N GLY A 84 -7.76 -8.82 -25.62
CA GLY A 84 -6.91 -7.99 -24.78
C GLY A 84 -6.55 -6.62 -25.39
N GLY A 85 -6.89 -6.36 -26.65
CA GLY A 85 -6.52 -5.12 -27.35
C GLY A 85 -5.02 -5.00 -27.65
N TYR A 86 -4.29 -6.11 -27.63
CA TYR A 86 -2.86 -6.12 -27.95
C TYR A 86 -2.63 -6.18 -29.47
N ARG A 87 -1.38 -5.94 -29.85
CA ARG A 87 -0.79 -6.29 -31.16
C ARG A 87 0.49 -7.08 -30.89
N MET A 88 0.70 -8.19 -31.62
CA MET A 88 2.02 -8.83 -31.64
C MET A 88 3.00 -7.95 -32.42
N VAL A 89 4.08 -7.53 -31.76
CA VAL A 89 5.06 -6.57 -32.30
C VAL A 89 6.15 -7.29 -33.08
N THR A 90 6.76 -8.29 -32.44
CA THR A 90 7.77 -9.17 -33.04
C THR A 90 7.74 -10.49 -32.28
N ALA A 91 8.01 -11.59 -32.99
CA ALA A 91 8.11 -12.91 -32.41
C ALA A 91 9.11 -13.74 -33.22
N MET A 92 9.96 -14.47 -32.52
CA MET A 92 11.01 -15.29 -33.11
C MET A 92 10.93 -16.68 -32.50
N ILE A 93 10.80 -17.70 -33.34
CA ILE A 93 10.83 -19.11 -32.94
C ILE A 93 12.06 -19.76 -33.58
N ASN A 94 12.77 -20.58 -32.82
CA ASN A 94 13.94 -21.30 -33.29
C ASN A 94 13.54 -22.60 -34.03
N GLU A 95 13.45 -22.53 -35.36
CA GLU A 95 13.10 -23.71 -36.17
C GLU A 95 14.17 -24.80 -36.21
N ALA A 96 15.42 -24.50 -35.82
CA ALA A 96 16.58 -25.37 -36.02
C ALA A 96 16.89 -26.31 -34.84
N VAL A 97 16.34 -26.06 -33.65
CA VAL A 97 16.55 -26.88 -32.45
C VAL A 97 15.36 -27.83 -32.25
N GLN A 98 15.61 -29.08 -31.83
CA GLN A 98 14.58 -30.10 -31.59
C GLN A 98 13.46 -29.66 -30.60
N ALA A 99 13.72 -28.62 -29.79
CA ALA A 99 12.80 -28.10 -28.79
C ALA A 99 12.02 -26.84 -29.20
N LYS A 100 12.23 -26.26 -30.40
CA LYS A 100 11.43 -25.18 -31.03
C LYS A 100 10.85 -24.09 -30.09
N ASP A 101 11.68 -23.56 -29.21
CA ASP A 101 11.32 -22.45 -28.32
C ASP A 101 11.46 -21.07 -28.98
N GLY A 102 10.87 -20.06 -28.35
CA GLY A 102 10.65 -18.76 -28.96
C GLY A 102 10.41 -17.63 -27.96
N CYS A 103 10.69 -16.42 -28.40
CA CYS A 103 10.45 -15.17 -27.69
C CYS A 103 9.45 -14.31 -28.47
N ALA A 104 8.54 -13.62 -27.77
CA ALA A 104 7.61 -12.67 -28.41
C ALA A 104 7.37 -11.42 -27.56
N LEU A 105 7.14 -10.30 -28.25
CA LEU A 105 6.68 -9.04 -27.67
C LEU A 105 5.28 -8.71 -28.19
N PHE A 106 4.40 -8.37 -27.27
CA PHE A 106 3.09 -7.77 -27.53
C PHE A 106 3.01 -6.41 -26.85
N CYS A 107 2.25 -5.48 -27.41
CA CYS A 107 1.92 -4.21 -26.75
C CYS A 107 0.44 -3.85 -26.95
N LYS A 108 -0.12 -3.07 -26.04
CA LYS A 108 -1.45 -2.45 -26.17
C LYS A 108 -1.50 -1.58 -27.43
N ALA A 109 -2.41 -1.88 -28.35
CA ALA A 109 -2.41 -1.30 -29.71
C ALA A 109 -2.95 0.15 -29.77
N ASP A 110 -3.76 0.52 -28.78
CA ASP A 110 -4.26 1.88 -28.51
C ASP A 110 -3.20 2.77 -27.84
N ARG A 111 -2.29 2.19 -27.05
CA ARG A 111 -1.23 2.91 -26.35
C ARG A 111 0.10 2.98 -27.09
N PHE A 112 0.61 1.86 -27.60
CA PHE A 112 1.97 1.75 -28.12
C PHE A 112 1.99 1.53 -29.64
N GLU A 113 2.83 2.29 -30.33
CA GLU A 113 3.08 2.18 -31.77
C GLU A 113 4.50 1.66 -32.04
N PRO A 114 4.66 0.45 -32.61
CA PRO A 114 5.96 -0.03 -33.03
C PRO A 114 6.54 0.83 -34.16
N LEU A 115 7.71 1.42 -33.91
CA LEU A 115 8.47 2.22 -34.88
C LEU A 115 9.50 1.37 -35.63
N ALA A 116 10.17 0.48 -34.91
CA ALA A 116 11.17 -0.43 -35.46
C ALA A 116 11.19 -1.74 -34.64
N THR A 117 11.54 -2.84 -35.29
CA THR A 117 11.72 -4.15 -34.64
C THR A 117 13.03 -4.78 -35.09
N THR A 118 13.58 -5.66 -34.26
CA THR A 118 14.79 -6.41 -34.58
C THR A 118 14.79 -7.77 -33.90
N GLU A 119 15.45 -8.73 -34.53
CA GLU A 119 15.60 -10.11 -34.09
C GLU A 119 17.09 -10.42 -33.94
N PHE A 120 17.56 -10.53 -32.70
CA PHE A 120 18.95 -10.78 -32.42
C PHE A 120 19.23 -12.29 -32.44
N ARG A 121 19.87 -12.74 -33.53
CA ARG A 121 20.52 -14.05 -33.59
C ARG A 121 21.95 -13.92 -33.07
N MET A 122 22.28 -14.71 -32.05
CA MET A 122 23.61 -14.75 -31.44
C MET A 122 24.74 -14.93 -32.47
N CYS A 123 24.53 -15.77 -33.49
CA CYS A 123 25.49 -15.98 -34.58
C CYS A 123 25.83 -14.69 -35.35
N HIS A 124 24.86 -13.80 -35.61
CA HIS A 124 25.12 -12.52 -36.28
C HIS A 124 25.92 -11.56 -35.38
N ALA A 125 25.70 -11.60 -34.06
CA ALA A 125 26.52 -10.85 -33.10
C ALA A 125 27.97 -11.36 -33.09
N LEU A 126 28.16 -12.67 -33.08
CA LEU A 126 29.48 -13.30 -33.12
C LEU A 126 30.23 -12.94 -34.42
N ASP A 127 29.54 -13.01 -35.57
CA ASP A 127 30.07 -12.62 -36.88
C ASP A 127 30.37 -11.10 -36.97
N ARG A 128 29.66 -10.23 -36.21
CA ARG A 128 29.91 -8.77 -36.13
C ARG A 128 31.07 -8.40 -35.18
N TYR A 129 31.05 -8.89 -33.94
CA TYR A 129 31.94 -8.41 -32.87
C TYR A 129 33.16 -9.31 -32.57
N LEU A 130 33.06 -10.62 -32.77
CA LEU A 130 34.13 -11.57 -32.43
C LEU A 130 34.87 -12.15 -33.64
N HIS A 131 34.22 -12.29 -34.79
CA HIS A 131 34.86 -12.80 -36.00
C HIS A 131 36.08 -11.99 -36.47
N PRO A 132 36.10 -10.63 -36.45
CA PRO A 132 37.29 -9.86 -36.77
C PRO A 132 38.48 -10.14 -35.83
N LEU A 133 38.20 -10.37 -34.54
CA LEU A 133 39.21 -10.74 -33.54
C LEU A 133 39.66 -12.20 -33.71
N ALA A 134 38.74 -13.11 -34.08
CA ALA A 134 39.02 -14.52 -34.30
C ALA A 134 39.87 -14.81 -35.55
N GLN A 135 39.91 -13.90 -36.52
CA GLN A 135 40.78 -14.01 -37.69
C GLN A 135 42.25 -13.64 -37.41
N SER A 136 42.54 -12.87 -36.36
CA SER A 136 43.88 -12.27 -36.19
C SER A 136 44.89 -13.16 -35.47
N GLN A 137 44.48 -13.98 -34.50
CA GLN A 137 45.33 -14.98 -33.83
C GLN A 137 44.54 -16.20 -33.31
N GLY A 138 45.22 -17.35 -33.19
CA GLY A 138 44.69 -18.49 -32.43
C GLY A 138 44.66 -18.17 -30.94
N GLY A 139 43.48 -18.24 -30.32
CA GLY A 139 43.30 -17.88 -28.91
C GLY A 139 41.84 -17.98 -28.44
N LEU A 140 41.57 -17.41 -27.26
CA LEU A 140 40.27 -17.49 -26.58
C LEU A 140 39.10 -17.00 -27.44
N ALA A 141 39.26 -15.88 -28.16
CA ALA A 141 38.21 -15.33 -29.04
C ALA A 141 37.81 -16.30 -30.17
N GLY A 142 38.79 -16.98 -30.79
CA GLY A 142 38.53 -17.98 -31.83
C GLY A 142 37.92 -19.27 -31.30
N ALA A 143 38.24 -19.68 -30.06
CA ALA A 143 37.57 -20.78 -29.39
C ALA A 143 36.11 -20.44 -29.04
N LEU A 144 35.89 -19.26 -28.45
CA LEU A 144 34.57 -18.71 -28.14
C LEU A 144 33.67 -18.67 -29.37
N TYR A 145 34.16 -18.09 -30.47
CA TYR A 145 33.42 -17.98 -31.71
C TYR A 145 32.93 -19.35 -32.22
N ARG A 146 33.78 -20.39 -32.22
CA ARG A 146 33.36 -21.74 -32.67
C ARG A 146 32.31 -22.37 -31.77
N GLU A 147 32.50 -22.34 -30.46
CA GLU A 147 31.63 -23.01 -29.47
C GLU A 147 30.25 -22.34 -29.28
N THR A 148 30.15 -21.06 -29.66
CA THR A 148 28.93 -20.26 -29.43
C THR A 148 28.09 -20.03 -30.68
N ARG A 149 28.68 -20.14 -31.88
CA ARG A 149 28.02 -19.84 -33.17
C ARG A 149 26.83 -20.74 -33.49
N GLU A 150 26.85 -21.99 -33.02
CA GLU A 150 25.74 -22.94 -33.19
C GLU A 150 24.65 -22.77 -32.11
N LYS A 151 24.88 -21.98 -31.05
CA LYS A 151 23.90 -21.74 -29.99
C LYS A 151 22.99 -20.57 -30.32
N LEU A 152 21.81 -20.91 -30.81
CA LEU A 152 20.75 -19.99 -31.22
C LEU A 152 19.91 -19.53 -30.03
N ASN A 153 20.47 -18.65 -29.19
CA ASN A 153 19.63 -17.83 -28.32
C ASN A 153 18.84 -16.82 -29.17
N LEU A 154 17.67 -16.46 -28.66
CA LEU A 154 16.78 -15.49 -29.26
C LEU A 154 16.63 -14.30 -28.31
N CYS A 155 16.78 -13.11 -28.85
CA CYS A 155 16.16 -11.92 -28.29
C CYS A 155 15.36 -11.24 -29.39
N VAL A 156 14.16 -10.79 -29.06
CA VAL A 156 13.39 -9.89 -29.91
C VAL A 156 13.28 -8.54 -29.21
N ALA A 157 13.43 -7.46 -29.98
CA ALA A 157 13.36 -6.11 -29.45
C ALA A 157 12.55 -5.20 -30.39
N ALA A 158 11.92 -4.20 -29.81
CA ALA A 158 11.08 -3.24 -30.51
C ALA A 158 11.23 -1.84 -29.92
N LEU A 159 11.47 -0.86 -30.79
CA LEU A 159 11.28 0.54 -30.44
C LEU A 159 9.78 0.85 -30.51
N LEU A 160 9.19 1.18 -29.37
CA LEU A 160 7.78 1.51 -29.21
C LEU A 160 7.63 3.00 -28.92
N LYS A 161 6.80 3.69 -29.69
CA LYS A 161 6.30 5.03 -29.36
C LYS A 161 5.15 4.88 -28.38
N ASP A 162 5.28 5.41 -27.17
CA ASP A 162 4.11 5.62 -26.32
C ASP A 162 3.30 6.78 -26.91
N ARG A 163 2.11 6.50 -27.45
CA ARG A 163 1.21 7.52 -28.03
C ARG A 163 0.74 8.52 -26.99
N LEU A 164 0.76 8.13 -25.72
CA LEU A 164 0.22 8.88 -24.60
C LEU A 164 1.23 9.89 -24.05
N THR A 165 2.46 9.45 -23.79
CA THR A 165 3.54 10.33 -23.28
C THR A 165 4.42 10.94 -24.37
N GLY A 166 4.44 10.35 -25.57
CA GLY A 166 5.35 10.73 -26.65
C GLY A 166 6.80 10.26 -26.45
N TYR A 167 7.10 9.45 -25.44
CA TYR A 167 8.43 8.86 -25.27
C TYR A 167 8.65 7.62 -26.14
N ASP A 168 9.92 7.34 -26.42
CA ASP A 168 10.37 6.17 -27.16
C ASP A 168 10.93 5.14 -26.16
N VAL A 169 10.36 3.94 -26.14
CA VAL A 169 10.75 2.82 -25.26
C VAL A 169 11.28 1.68 -26.11
N LEU A 170 12.55 1.31 -25.93
CA LEU A 170 13.12 0.09 -26.48
C LEU A 170 12.77 -1.07 -25.54
N ALA A 171 11.71 -1.80 -25.87
CA ALA A 171 11.28 -3.01 -25.18
C ALA A 171 11.99 -4.23 -25.78
N ALA A 172 12.56 -5.09 -24.92
CA ALA A 172 13.29 -6.28 -25.33
C ALA A 172 12.99 -7.48 -24.43
N THR A 173 13.09 -8.68 -25.00
CA THR A 173 12.91 -9.95 -24.30
C THR A 173 13.88 -11.01 -24.80
N THR A 174 14.48 -11.77 -23.88
CA THR A 174 15.41 -12.86 -24.21
C THR A 174 15.15 -14.13 -23.40
N HIS A 175 15.59 -15.26 -23.93
CA HIS A 175 15.80 -16.51 -23.20
C HIS A 175 17.28 -16.89 -23.31
N LEU A 176 18.02 -16.87 -22.20
CA LEU A 176 19.44 -17.29 -22.18
C LEU A 176 19.59 -18.81 -22.04
N PHE A 177 20.76 -19.34 -22.41
CA PHE A 177 20.98 -20.78 -22.53
C PHE A 177 20.87 -21.51 -21.18
N TRP A 178 19.89 -22.41 -21.05
CA TRP A 178 19.46 -23.01 -19.79
C TRP A 178 20.48 -23.87 -19.01
N SER A 179 21.54 -24.39 -19.64
CA SER A 179 22.27 -25.51 -19.03
C SER A 179 23.11 -25.11 -17.79
N PRO A 180 22.89 -25.74 -16.62
CA PRO A 180 23.71 -25.50 -15.42
C PRO A 180 25.05 -26.24 -15.44
N LYS A 181 25.31 -27.05 -16.48
CA LYS A 181 26.58 -27.79 -16.64
C LYS A 181 27.60 -26.95 -17.43
N GLY A 182 28.53 -26.31 -16.74
CA GLY A 182 29.84 -26.05 -17.33
C GLY A 182 30.63 -27.37 -17.44
N PRO A 183 31.59 -27.54 -18.37
CA PRO A 183 31.87 -26.76 -19.59
C PRO A 183 31.63 -27.59 -20.87
N VAL A 184 31.81 -27.01 -22.05
CA VAL A 184 32.12 -27.83 -23.26
C VAL A 184 33.60 -28.20 -23.22
N SER A 185 33.92 -29.48 -23.49
CA SER A 185 35.28 -30.00 -23.47
C SER A 185 36.02 -29.73 -24.79
N LEU A 186 36.81 -28.67 -24.84
CA LEU A 186 37.68 -28.34 -25.97
C LEU A 186 38.96 -29.21 -25.97
N PRO A 187 39.32 -29.87 -27.09
CA PRO A 187 40.67 -30.40 -27.27
C PRO A 187 41.69 -29.26 -27.27
N GLY A 188 42.53 -29.19 -26.24
CA GLY A 188 43.65 -28.24 -26.15
C GLY A 188 43.36 -26.86 -25.54
N PHE A 189 42.13 -26.59 -25.07
CA PHE A 189 41.80 -25.35 -24.32
C PHE A 189 41.11 -25.68 -22.99
N LEU A 190 41.40 -24.87 -21.96
CA LEU A 190 40.72 -24.97 -20.66
C LEU A 190 39.28 -24.45 -20.79
N ARG A 191 38.33 -25.36 -20.52
CA ARG A 191 36.93 -25.19 -20.04
C ARG A 191 36.38 -23.75 -20.08
N PHE A 192 35.43 -23.41 -20.96
CA PHE A 192 34.71 -22.12 -20.81
C PHE A 192 33.72 -22.20 -19.64
N PRO A 193 33.67 -21.22 -18.71
CA PRO A 193 33.00 -21.39 -17.43
C PRO A 193 31.49 -21.15 -17.49
N ASP A 194 31.02 -20.11 -18.21
CA ASP A 194 29.60 -19.93 -18.50
C ASP A 194 29.37 -19.20 -19.84
N ILE A 195 28.62 -19.84 -20.75
CA ILE A 195 28.26 -19.29 -22.05
C ILE A 195 27.20 -18.17 -21.96
N LYS A 196 26.36 -18.17 -20.92
CA LYS A 196 25.33 -17.15 -20.71
C LYS A 196 25.96 -15.77 -20.54
N LEU A 197 27.16 -15.67 -19.95
CA LEU A 197 27.91 -14.42 -19.79
C LEU A 197 28.22 -13.75 -21.14
N LEU A 198 28.75 -14.52 -22.11
CA LEU A 198 29.01 -13.98 -23.45
C LEU A 198 27.72 -13.62 -24.18
N GLN A 199 26.65 -14.41 -23.98
CA GLN A 199 25.33 -14.13 -24.56
C GLN A 199 24.74 -12.83 -24.01
N ALA A 200 24.79 -12.61 -22.70
CA ALA A 200 24.35 -11.37 -22.05
C ALA A 200 25.16 -10.14 -22.50
N TYR A 201 26.49 -10.29 -22.69
CA TYR A 201 27.33 -9.22 -23.23
C TYR A 201 26.96 -8.85 -24.67
N LEU A 202 26.90 -9.83 -25.58
CA LEU A 202 26.59 -9.54 -26.99
C LEU A 202 25.16 -9.05 -27.17
N LEU A 203 24.20 -9.58 -26.41
CA LEU A 203 22.83 -9.08 -26.35
C LEU A 203 22.80 -7.60 -25.96
N SER A 204 23.45 -7.24 -24.85
CA SER A 204 23.50 -5.86 -24.36
C SER A 204 24.13 -4.92 -25.40
N ARG A 205 25.21 -5.36 -26.06
CA ARG A 205 25.83 -4.63 -27.17
C ARG A 205 24.89 -4.42 -28.35
N GLN A 206 24.16 -5.45 -28.79
CA GLN A 206 23.21 -5.32 -29.90
C GLN A 206 22.01 -4.43 -29.56
N LEU A 207 21.53 -4.44 -28.32
CA LEU A 207 20.50 -3.52 -27.85
C LEU A 207 20.99 -2.06 -27.84
N GLU A 208 22.23 -1.83 -27.41
CA GLU A 208 22.87 -0.50 -27.43
C GLU A 208 23.09 0.01 -28.87
N ASP A 209 23.65 -0.83 -29.76
CA ASP A 209 23.81 -0.51 -31.18
C ASP A 209 22.45 -0.20 -31.84
N PHE A 210 21.42 -1.02 -31.61
CA PHE A 210 20.08 -0.79 -32.16
C PHE A 210 19.42 0.49 -31.60
N ALA A 211 19.60 0.80 -30.32
CA ALA A 211 19.16 2.07 -29.75
C ALA A 211 19.87 3.28 -30.38
N GLY A 212 21.15 3.13 -30.75
CA GLY A 212 21.95 4.17 -31.41
C GLY A 212 21.65 4.34 -32.90
N GLU A 213 21.48 3.25 -33.65
CA GLU A 213 21.17 3.24 -35.09
C GLU A 213 19.86 3.99 -35.40
N LEU A 214 18.92 4.05 -34.45
CA LEU A 214 17.61 4.71 -34.59
C LEU A 214 17.65 6.24 -34.46
N SER A 215 18.82 6.84 -34.25
CA SER A 215 19.13 8.27 -34.42
C SER A 215 18.22 9.26 -33.66
N SER A 216 17.59 8.82 -32.57
CA SER A 216 16.93 9.71 -31.62
C SER A 216 17.94 10.28 -30.63
N THR A 217 18.18 11.59 -30.71
CA THR A 217 18.78 12.37 -29.61
C THR A 217 17.66 13.06 -28.82
N PRO A 218 17.46 12.75 -27.52
CA PRO A 218 18.14 11.73 -26.70
C PRO A 218 17.69 10.29 -26.99
N ALA A 219 18.57 9.33 -26.70
CA ALA A 219 18.36 7.89 -26.90
C ALA A 219 17.13 7.35 -26.14
N PRO A 220 16.45 6.29 -26.63
CA PRO A 220 15.25 5.74 -25.99
C PRO A 220 15.54 5.15 -24.60
N ALA A 221 14.52 5.08 -23.75
CA ALA A 221 14.61 4.30 -22.51
C ALA A 221 14.60 2.81 -22.85
N VAL A 222 15.42 1.99 -22.19
CA VAL A 222 15.53 0.55 -22.47
C VAL A 222 14.90 -0.25 -21.36
N VAL A 223 14.00 -1.18 -21.69
CA VAL A 223 13.45 -2.20 -20.78
C VAL A 223 13.73 -3.58 -21.36
N LEU A 224 14.48 -4.38 -20.61
CA LEU A 224 14.88 -5.74 -20.97
C LEU A 224 14.30 -6.72 -19.95
N GLY A 225 13.22 -7.40 -20.35
CA GLY A 225 12.71 -8.57 -19.65
C GLY A 225 13.42 -9.84 -20.12
N GLY A 226 13.28 -10.92 -19.38
CA GLY A 226 13.65 -12.24 -19.87
C GLY A 226 13.90 -13.27 -18.78
N ASP A 227 14.04 -14.51 -19.23
CA ASP A 227 14.65 -15.59 -18.47
C ASP A 227 16.15 -15.59 -18.79
N PHE A 228 16.95 -15.24 -17.78
CA PHE A 228 18.40 -15.16 -17.90
C PHE A 228 19.11 -16.45 -17.49
N ASN A 229 18.37 -17.46 -17.01
CA ASN A 229 18.89 -18.73 -16.52
C ASN A 229 20.07 -18.57 -15.54
N SER A 230 20.09 -17.48 -14.77
CA SER A 230 21.24 -17.05 -13.95
C SER A 230 20.78 -16.43 -12.63
N THR A 231 21.30 -16.92 -11.50
CA THR A 231 20.84 -16.54 -10.15
C THR A 231 21.55 -15.30 -9.60
N PRO A 232 20.90 -14.53 -8.71
CA PRO A 232 21.52 -13.40 -8.03
C PRO A 232 22.09 -13.82 -6.66
N PRO A 233 23.01 -13.06 -6.06
CA PRO A 233 23.79 -11.98 -6.67
C PRO A 233 25.08 -12.48 -7.37
N ASP A 234 25.38 -13.78 -7.26
CA ASP A 234 26.72 -14.37 -7.47
C ASP A 234 26.97 -14.93 -8.88
N SER A 235 26.05 -14.76 -9.84
CA SER A 235 26.34 -15.10 -11.25
C SER A 235 27.01 -13.94 -11.99
N ALA A 236 27.94 -14.27 -12.88
CA ALA A 236 28.64 -13.29 -13.71
C ALA A 236 27.70 -12.58 -14.69
N VAL A 237 26.60 -13.23 -15.11
CA VAL A 237 25.54 -12.62 -15.92
C VAL A 237 24.85 -11.50 -15.13
N TYR A 238 24.40 -11.78 -13.91
CA TYR A 238 23.77 -10.78 -13.06
C TYR A 238 24.76 -9.66 -12.70
N GLN A 239 26.02 -10.00 -12.45
CA GLN A 239 27.08 -9.05 -12.17
C GLN A 239 27.37 -8.13 -13.38
N LEU A 240 27.50 -8.69 -14.60
CA LEU A 240 27.71 -7.92 -15.82
C LEU A 240 26.58 -6.91 -16.05
N LEU A 241 25.33 -7.35 -15.90
CA LEU A 241 24.16 -6.50 -16.13
C LEU A 241 24.05 -5.40 -15.07
N THR A 242 24.24 -5.73 -13.78
CA THR A 242 24.03 -4.78 -12.68
C THR A 242 25.25 -3.93 -12.27
N LYS A 243 26.48 -4.34 -12.63
CA LYS A 243 27.71 -3.57 -12.39
C LYS A 243 28.39 -3.05 -13.67
N ALA A 244 27.83 -3.34 -14.85
CA ALA A 244 28.43 -3.08 -16.17
C ALA A 244 29.73 -3.85 -16.48
N ALA A 245 30.20 -4.72 -15.57
CA ALA A 245 31.44 -5.46 -15.67
C ALA A 245 31.41 -6.70 -14.76
N VAL A 246 32.30 -7.65 -15.01
CA VAL A 246 32.54 -8.82 -14.15
C VAL A 246 33.91 -8.71 -13.48
N ASP A 247 33.98 -9.04 -12.20
CA ASP A 247 35.23 -9.06 -11.43
C ASP A 247 36.19 -10.11 -11.99
N VAL A 248 37.48 -9.78 -12.18
CA VAL A 248 38.44 -10.65 -12.90
C VAL A 248 38.65 -12.01 -12.22
N ASP A 249 38.53 -12.03 -10.89
CA ASP A 249 38.65 -13.20 -10.01
C ASP A 249 37.34 -13.99 -9.83
N HIS A 250 36.23 -13.55 -10.46
CA HIS A 250 34.94 -14.23 -10.38
C HIS A 250 35.06 -15.66 -10.96
N PRO A 251 34.49 -16.70 -10.32
CA PRO A 251 34.66 -18.09 -10.77
C PRO A 251 34.16 -18.30 -12.22
N GLU A 252 33.07 -17.63 -12.60
CA GLU A 252 32.49 -17.66 -13.95
C GLU A 252 33.17 -16.70 -14.95
N HIS A 253 34.21 -15.96 -14.58
CA HIS A 253 34.93 -15.07 -15.50
C HIS A 253 35.93 -15.85 -16.37
N PRO A 254 36.07 -15.58 -17.68
CA PRO A 254 36.96 -16.37 -18.56
C PRO A 254 38.45 -16.39 -18.19
N VAL A 255 38.92 -15.51 -17.31
CA VAL A 255 40.32 -15.47 -16.84
C VAL A 255 40.57 -16.41 -15.66
N SER A 256 39.52 -16.90 -14.97
CA SER A 256 39.60 -17.79 -13.79
C SER A 256 40.15 -19.20 -14.08
N LEU A 257 40.30 -19.54 -15.37
CA LEU A 257 40.55 -20.87 -15.91
C LEU A 257 41.98 -21.41 -15.73
N ARG A 258 42.61 -21.20 -14.58
CA ARG A 258 44.05 -21.47 -14.37
C ARG A 258 44.34 -22.58 -13.36
N PRO A 259 45.13 -23.60 -13.73
CA PRO A 259 45.96 -24.33 -12.80
C PRO A 259 47.24 -23.52 -12.50
N GLY A 260 47.48 -23.12 -11.25
CA GLY A 260 48.84 -22.82 -10.75
C GLY A 260 49.40 -21.39 -10.92
N ASN A 261 48.57 -20.34 -10.90
CA ASN A 261 48.98 -18.96 -10.58
C ASN A 261 50.19 -18.34 -11.33
N ARG A 262 50.43 -18.69 -12.60
CA ARG A 262 51.32 -17.90 -13.49
C ARG A 262 50.52 -17.17 -14.56
N ILE A 263 50.87 -15.90 -14.77
CA ILE A 263 50.35 -15.08 -15.88
C ILE A 263 51.02 -15.57 -17.16
N ILE A 264 50.23 -15.88 -18.19
CA ILE A 264 50.74 -16.06 -19.55
C ILE A 264 51.06 -14.66 -20.10
N PRO A 265 52.32 -14.33 -20.44
CA PRO A 265 52.62 -13.08 -21.13
C PRO A 265 51.94 -13.10 -22.50
N GLY A 266 51.07 -12.14 -22.77
CA GLY A 266 50.37 -12.01 -24.07
C GLY A 266 48.83 -12.13 -24.03
N VAL A 267 48.20 -12.35 -22.88
CA VAL A 267 46.77 -12.01 -22.73
C VAL A 267 46.67 -10.49 -22.62
N THR A 268 46.37 -9.82 -23.73
CA THR A 268 46.26 -8.35 -23.82
C THR A 268 45.00 -7.83 -23.11
N GLU A 269 44.99 -6.53 -22.81
CA GLU A 269 43.87 -5.83 -22.16
C GLU A 269 42.54 -6.00 -22.92
N ASP A 270 42.61 -6.28 -24.23
CA ASP A 270 41.47 -6.59 -25.10
C ASP A 270 40.53 -7.66 -24.53
N ALA A 271 41.06 -8.69 -23.87
CA ALA A 271 40.25 -9.78 -23.31
C ALA A 271 39.41 -9.33 -22.10
N VAL A 272 39.86 -8.33 -21.33
CA VAL A 272 39.11 -7.72 -20.23
C VAL A 272 38.15 -6.65 -20.77
N GLY A 273 38.53 -5.97 -21.87
CA GLY A 273 37.65 -5.05 -22.59
C GLY A 273 36.39 -5.70 -23.18
N LEU A 274 36.39 -7.02 -23.41
CA LEU A 274 35.26 -7.78 -23.95
C LEU A 274 34.10 -8.03 -22.97
N LEU A 275 34.24 -7.76 -21.67
CA LEU A 275 33.19 -8.02 -20.67
C LEU A 275 32.78 -6.77 -19.89
N ARG A 276 32.81 -5.61 -20.56
CA ARG A 276 32.34 -4.33 -20.01
C ARG A 276 31.26 -3.72 -20.91
N LEU A 277 30.12 -3.37 -20.33
CA LEU A 277 29.02 -2.71 -21.04
C LEU A 277 29.37 -1.22 -21.29
N PRO A 278 29.38 -0.74 -22.55
CA PRO A 278 29.73 0.65 -22.87
C PRO A 278 28.81 1.68 -22.22
N SER A 279 27.49 1.46 -22.26
CA SER A 279 26.51 2.41 -21.72
C SER A 279 26.23 2.26 -20.22
N GLY A 280 27.12 1.59 -19.47
CA GLY A 280 26.95 1.36 -18.03
C GLY A 280 26.00 0.20 -17.70
N SER A 281 25.56 0.15 -16.44
CA SER A 281 24.77 -0.94 -15.86
C SER A 281 23.27 -0.77 -16.10
N PHE A 282 22.55 -1.89 -16.14
CA PHE A 282 21.11 -1.94 -15.95
C PHE A 282 20.74 -1.85 -14.46
N VAL A 283 19.52 -1.40 -14.19
CA VAL A 283 18.89 -1.43 -12.87
C VAL A 283 17.84 -2.55 -12.85
N SER A 284 17.81 -3.37 -11.80
CA SER A 284 16.75 -4.36 -11.60
C SER A 284 15.52 -3.72 -10.97
N SER A 285 14.35 -3.97 -11.53
CA SER A 285 13.07 -3.48 -11.03
C SER A 285 12.73 -4.09 -9.66
N ALA A 286 12.82 -5.42 -9.54
CA ALA A 286 12.45 -6.13 -8.32
C ALA A 286 13.36 -5.73 -7.15
N LYS A 287 14.68 -5.70 -7.34
CA LYS A 287 15.62 -5.21 -6.32
C LYS A 287 15.43 -3.74 -5.95
N THR A 288 15.00 -2.88 -6.88
CA THR A 288 14.71 -1.47 -6.58
C THR A 288 13.50 -1.32 -5.66
N LEU A 289 12.46 -2.13 -5.87
CA LEU A 289 11.19 -2.03 -5.15
C LEU A 289 11.14 -2.87 -3.86
N LEU A 290 11.78 -4.04 -3.86
CA LEU A 290 11.76 -5.01 -2.75
C LEU A 290 13.05 -4.97 -1.90
N GLY A 291 14.03 -4.14 -2.28
CA GLY A 291 15.36 -4.06 -1.65
C GLY A 291 16.30 -5.25 -1.95
N LYS A 292 15.77 -6.36 -2.46
CA LYS A 292 16.48 -7.57 -2.89
C LYS A 292 15.79 -8.18 -4.11
N GLU A 293 16.48 -9.05 -4.83
CA GLU A 293 15.81 -9.89 -5.84
C GLU A 293 14.86 -10.89 -5.17
N PRO A 294 13.86 -11.43 -5.90
CA PRO A 294 13.01 -12.51 -5.42
C PRO A 294 13.83 -13.72 -4.99
N GLU A 295 13.31 -14.48 -4.02
CA GLU A 295 13.92 -15.76 -3.62
C GLU A 295 13.85 -16.78 -4.76
N PHE A 296 12.73 -16.79 -5.48
CA PHE A 296 12.53 -17.59 -6.67
C PHE A 296 11.70 -16.85 -7.72
N THR A 297 11.86 -17.28 -8.97
CA THR A 297 10.96 -16.95 -10.08
C THR A 297 10.58 -18.22 -10.85
N ASN A 298 11.43 -19.26 -10.87
CA ASN A 298 11.08 -20.63 -11.21
C ASN A 298 10.94 -21.48 -9.93
N TYR A 299 9.91 -22.34 -9.85
CA TYR A 299 9.62 -23.16 -8.67
C TYR A 299 9.14 -24.59 -9.03
N THR A 300 10.08 -25.50 -9.28
CA THR A 300 9.82 -26.91 -9.62
C THR A 300 10.08 -27.85 -8.43
N PRO A 301 9.73 -29.17 -8.52
CA PRO A 301 10.09 -30.14 -7.47
C PRO A 301 11.59 -30.35 -7.26
N THR A 302 12.41 -30.06 -8.28
CA THR A 302 13.84 -30.41 -8.32
C THR A 302 14.76 -29.19 -8.26
N TRP A 303 14.26 -28.01 -8.59
CA TRP A 303 15.01 -26.75 -8.56
C TRP A 303 14.11 -25.54 -8.30
N GLN A 304 14.62 -24.57 -7.54
CA GLN A 304 13.94 -23.33 -7.17
C GLN A 304 14.98 -22.20 -7.15
N GLY A 305 14.61 -21.03 -7.66
CA GLY A 305 15.48 -19.86 -7.64
C GLY A 305 15.08 -18.77 -8.64
N CYS A 306 15.69 -17.60 -8.49
CA CYS A 306 15.42 -16.44 -9.35
C CYS A 306 16.25 -16.52 -10.64
N LEU A 307 15.55 -16.60 -11.78
CA LEU A 307 16.11 -16.67 -13.14
C LEU A 307 15.59 -15.53 -14.03
N ASP A 308 14.39 -15.04 -13.73
CA ASP A 308 13.68 -14.02 -14.50
C ASP A 308 13.93 -12.63 -13.92
N TYR A 309 14.11 -11.64 -14.79
CA TYR A 309 14.34 -10.26 -14.38
C TYR A 309 13.65 -9.28 -15.32
N VAL A 310 13.28 -8.11 -14.78
CA VAL A 310 12.98 -6.91 -15.57
C VAL A 310 14.04 -5.87 -15.28
N PHE A 311 15.00 -5.77 -16.19
CA PHE A 311 16.07 -4.78 -16.17
C PHE A 311 15.66 -3.52 -16.94
N TYR A 312 16.14 -2.36 -16.53
CA TYR A 312 15.96 -1.11 -17.28
C TYR A 312 17.21 -0.23 -17.27
N LYS A 313 17.30 0.65 -18.28
CA LYS A 313 18.27 1.75 -18.35
C LYS A 313 17.56 3.07 -18.60
N GLU A 314 18.05 4.12 -17.95
CA GLU A 314 17.60 5.49 -18.19
C GLU A 314 17.95 5.93 -19.61
N GLY A 315 16.98 6.51 -20.31
CA GLY A 315 17.14 7.19 -21.59
C GLY A 315 16.39 8.52 -21.58
N ARG A 316 15.82 8.92 -22.72
CA ARG A 316 14.94 10.09 -22.84
C ARG A 316 13.81 10.00 -21.82
N GLY A 317 13.67 11.05 -21.01
CA GLY A 317 12.70 11.12 -19.91
C GLY A 317 13.14 10.44 -18.61
N LYS A 318 14.27 9.70 -18.57
CA LYS A 318 14.81 8.88 -17.47
C LYS A 318 13.78 8.00 -16.76
N LEU A 319 13.78 6.72 -17.15
CA LEU A 319 12.83 5.71 -16.73
C LEU A 319 13.12 5.19 -15.31
N GLN A 320 12.09 5.03 -14.48
CA GLN A 320 12.17 4.40 -13.16
C GLN A 320 11.02 3.41 -12.96
N SER A 321 11.30 2.29 -12.28
CA SER A 321 10.27 1.37 -11.78
C SER A 321 9.71 1.88 -10.45
N LEU A 322 8.39 2.05 -10.36
CA LEU A 322 7.71 2.69 -9.21
C LEU A 322 6.88 1.71 -8.37
N SER A 323 6.45 0.58 -8.94
CA SER A 323 5.57 -0.42 -8.31
C SER A 323 5.61 -1.76 -9.08
N MET A 324 5.21 -2.86 -8.45
CA MET A 324 5.24 -4.22 -9.01
C MET A 324 4.14 -5.08 -8.39
N ASP A 325 3.57 -6.02 -9.15
CA ASP A 325 2.64 -7.03 -8.61
C ASP A 325 3.28 -7.81 -7.45
N PRO A 326 2.52 -8.17 -6.40
CA PRO A 326 3.02 -9.03 -5.33
C PRO A 326 3.34 -10.42 -5.87
N LEU A 327 4.53 -10.93 -5.52
CA LEU A 327 4.94 -12.29 -5.88
C LEU A 327 4.27 -13.31 -4.94
N PRO A 328 3.86 -14.48 -5.45
CA PRO A 328 3.27 -15.53 -4.62
C PRO A 328 4.27 -16.00 -3.56
N SER A 329 3.81 -16.21 -2.32
CA SER A 329 4.66 -16.71 -1.24
C SER A 329 4.95 -18.20 -1.39
N VAL A 330 6.05 -18.67 -0.77
CA VAL A 330 6.35 -20.10 -0.65
C VAL A 330 5.18 -20.86 -0.01
N ASP A 331 4.48 -20.26 0.96
CA ASP A 331 3.32 -20.87 1.64
C ASP A 331 2.12 -21.10 0.71
N ILE A 332 1.85 -20.16 -0.21
CA ILE A 332 0.80 -20.30 -1.23
C ILE A 332 1.18 -21.42 -2.22
N LEU A 333 2.45 -21.43 -2.66
CA LEU A 333 2.93 -22.44 -3.61
C LEU A 333 2.97 -23.84 -2.98
N THR A 334 3.45 -23.99 -1.74
CA THR A 334 3.55 -25.29 -1.04
C THR A 334 2.19 -25.92 -0.73
N LYS A 335 1.15 -25.12 -0.44
CA LYS A 335 -0.23 -25.61 -0.27
C LYS A 335 -0.76 -26.31 -1.54
N GLN A 336 -0.43 -25.81 -2.73
CA GLN A 336 -0.82 -26.43 -4.02
C GLN A 336 0.24 -27.40 -4.58
N GLY A 337 1.49 -27.27 -4.15
CA GLY A 337 2.60 -28.15 -4.49
C GLY A 337 3.81 -27.43 -5.08
N THR A 338 3.98 -27.55 -6.40
CA THR A 338 5.06 -26.93 -7.20
C THR A 338 4.45 -26.44 -8.50
N LEU A 339 5.12 -25.52 -9.19
CA LEU A 339 4.63 -25.02 -10.46
C LEU A 339 4.94 -26.00 -11.62
N PRO A 340 4.15 -25.98 -12.72
CA PRO A 340 2.88 -25.26 -12.89
C PRO A 340 1.69 -25.85 -12.11
N ASN A 341 0.75 -25.00 -11.71
CA ASN A 341 -0.51 -25.35 -11.03
C ASN A 341 -1.72 -24.63 -11.67
N SER A 342 -2.92 -24.80 -11.12
CA SER A 342 -4.16 -24.24 -11.69
C SER A 342 -4.11 -22.72 -11.88
N ASP A 343 -3.38 -22.04 -11.01
CA ASP A 343 -3.40 -20.58 -10.89
C ASP A 343 -2.25 -19.96 -11.69
N ILE A 344 -1.08 -20.59 -11.64
CA ILE A 344 0.14 -20.24 -12.38
C ILE A 344 0.47 -21.40 -13.34
N PRO A 345 0.07 -21.29 -14.62
CA PRO A 345 0.16 -22.37 -15.63
C PRO A 345 1.55 -22.55 -16.27
N SER A 346 2.59 -21.94 -15.70
CA SER A 346 4.01 -22.11 -16.06
C SER A 346 4.79 -22.55 -14.82
N ASP A 347 5.95 -23.17 -14.96
CA ASP A 347 6.90 -23.41 -13.85
C ASP A 347 7.60 -22.11 -13.37
N HIS A 348 7.49 -21.04 -14.16
CA HIS A 348 7.89 -19.68 -13.81
C HIS A 348 6.70 -18.82 -13.34
N VAL A 349 6.99 -17.85 -12.48
CA VAL A 349 6.09 -16.80 -11.99
C VAL A 349 6.18 -15.57 -12.91
N PRO A 350 5.07 -14.94 -13.31
CA PRO A 350 5.11 -13.69 -14.07
C PRO A 350 5.68 -12.54 -13.24
N LEU A 351 6.61 -11.76 -13.80
CA LEU A 351 7.11 -10.53 -13.19
C LEU A 351 6.52 -9.32 -13.92
N ARG A 352 5.68 -8.54 -13.24
CA ARG A 352 5.08 -7.31 -13.78
C ARG A 352 5.29 -6.09 -12.87
N PRO A 353 6.35 -5.30 -13.11
CA PRO A 353 6.35 -3.89 -12.76
C PRO A 353 5.15 -3.16 -13.37
N LEU A 354 4.40 -2.43 -12.55
CA LEU A 354 3.12 -1.81 -12.93
C LEU A 354 3.33 -0.40 -13.49
N ASP A 355 4.26 0.34 -12.89
CA ASP A 355 4.48 1.74 -13.20
C ASP A 355 5.94 2.00 -13.55
N PHE A 356 6.29 1.90 -14.83
CA PHE A 356 7.48 2.50 -15.39
C PHE A 356 7.18 3.95 -15.81
N GLY A 357 7.83 4.93 -15.16
CA GLY A 357 7.56 6.37 -15.35
C GLY A 357 8.82 7.20 -15.62
N THR A 358 8.65 8.47 -16.02
CA THR A 358 9.74 9.37 -16.48
C THR A 358 10.07 10.51 -15.49
N MET A 359 11.36 10.64 -15.14
CA MET A 359 11.94 11.65 -14.24
C MET A 359 11.77 13.11 -14.61
N GLU A 360 11.49 13.47 -15.89
CA GLU A 360 11.09 14.86 -16.21
C GLU A 360 9.82 15.28 -15.47
N ARG A 361 9.06 14.31 -14.95
CA ARG A 361 8.09 14.55 -13.89
C ARG A 361 8.39 13.85 -12.57
N ALA A 362 9.24 12.85 -12.42
CA ALA A 362 9.44 12.18 -11.12
C ALA A 362 10.13 13.01 -10.01
N ALA A 363 10.99 14.00 -10.34
CA ALA A 363 11.47 14.94 -9.30
C ALA A 363 10.34 15.87 -8.83
N ALA A 364 9.43 16.22 -9.76
CA ALA A 364 8.17 16.84 -9.40
C ALA A 364 7.30 15.85 -8.61
N TYR A 365 7.00 14.64 -9.09
CA TYR A 365 6.06 13.63 -8.54
C TYR A 365 6.55 12.85 -7.32
N ALA A 366 7.84 12.81 -6.97
CA ALA A 366 8.23 12.36 -5.63
C ALA A 366 7.89 13.47 -4.65
N LEU A 367 8.28 14.71 -4.99
CA LEU A 367 7.91 15.90 -4.21
C LEU A 367 6.41 16.18 -4.27
N VAL A 368 5.67 15.76 -5.32
CA VAL A 368 4.26 16.00 -5.72
C VAL A 368 3.46 14.69 -5.80
N LEU A 369 3.93 13.62 -5.18
CA LEU A 369 3.09 12.62 -4.53
C LEU A 369 3.23 12.80 -3.02
N TRP A 370 4.41 13.19 -2.53
CA TRP A 370 4.52 13.79 -1.21
C TRP A 370 3.74 15.12 -1.11
N ILE A 371 3.61 15.88 -2.22
CA ILE A 371 2.73 17.08 -2.33
C ILE A 371 1.38 16.77 -2.99
N ALA A 372 1.14 15.84 -3.94
CA ALA A 372 -0.27 15.57 -4.31
C ALA A 372 -1.05 14.95 -3.14
N CYS A 373 -0.44 14.01 -2.40
CA CYS A 373 -1.04 13.47 -1.18
C CYS A 373 -1.13 14.50 -0.02
N ASN A 374 -0.70 15.76 -0.21
CA ASN A 374 -0.82 16.84 0.78
C ASN A 374 -1.28 18.22 0.20
N LEU A 375 -1.53 18.35 -1.12
CA LEU A 375 -1.49 19.66 -1.83
C LEU A 375 -1.97 19.63 -3.31
N VAL A 376 -2.57 18.55 -3.81
CA VAL A 376 -3.54 18.67 -4.91
C VAL A 376 -4.90 18.25 -4.34
N ALA A 377 -5.71 19.25 -4.00
CA ALA A 377 -7.14 19.08 -3.79
C ALA A 377 -7.57 18.04 -2.73
N GLY A 378 -6.77 17.89 -1.66
CA GLY A 378 -7.20 17.23 -0.43
C GLY A 378 -7.94 18.20 0.50
N ASP A 379 -8.73 17.66 1.43
CA ASP A 379 -9.19 18.43 2.58
C ASP A 379 -7.97 18.94 3.37
N PHE A 380 -7.85 20.26 3.54
CA PHE A 380 -6.81 20.86 4.36
C PHE A 380 -7.21 20.73 5.83
N GLU A 381 -6.73 19.69 6.52
CA GLU A 381 -6.82 19.60 7.97
C GLU A 381 -5.62 20.29 8.64
N TRP A 382 -5.88 21.22 9.55
CA TRP A 382 -4.88 21.72 10.49
C TRP A 382 -5.36 21.59 11.93
N SER A 383 -4.51 21.00 12.77
CA SER A 383 -4.78 20.83 14.19
C SER A 383 -4.61 22.15 14.93
N LEU A 384 -5.51 22.42 15.86
CA LEU A 384 -5.42 23.48 16.86
C LEU A 384 -4.91 22.95 18.20
N SER A 385 -4.15 21.84 18.24
CA SER A 385 -3.48 21.37 19.45
C SER A 385 -2.27 22.24 19.81
N SER A 386 -1.85 22.24 21.07
CA SER A 386 -0.61 22.89 21.49
C SER A 386 0.64 22.20 20.91
N SER A 387 0.55 20.93 20.51
CA SER A 387 1.64 20.23 19.82
C SER A 387 1.80 20.65 18.35
N SER A 388 0.76 21.19 17.70
CA SER A 388 0.88 21.88 16.39
C SER A 388 1.36 23.33 16.52
N GLY A 389 1.61 23.82 17.75
CA GLY A 389 2.01 25.19 18.05
C GLY A 389 0.87 26.15 18.37
N ALA A 390 -0.39 25.67 18.43
CA ALA A 390 -1.53 26.52 18.75
C ALA A 390 -1.45 27.07 20.19
N GLN A 391 -1.61 28.39 20.31
CA GLN A 391 -1.40 29.13 21.55
C GLN A 391 -2.70 29.36 22.30
N TRP A 392 -3.04 28.41 23.18
CA TRP A 392 -4.23 28.50 24.03
C TRP A 392 -3.99 29.32 25.30
N TRP A 393 -5.07 29.98 25.72
CA TRP A 393 -5.19 30.74 26.96
C TRP A 393 -6.40 30.25 27.74
N LEU A 394 -6.27 30.21 29.07
CA LEU A 394 -7.32 29.85 30.02
C LEU A 394 -7.63 31.04 30.92
N THR A 395 -8.91 31.35 31.07
CA THR A 395 -9.43 32.38 31.99
C THR A 395 -10.63 31.84 32.77
N GLN A 396 -10.83 32.33 33.98
CA GLN A 396 -12.05 32.05 34.75
C GLN A 396 -13.18 32.93 34.20
N TYR A 397 -14.24 32.31 33.69
CA TYR A 397 -15.33 33.04 33.05
C TYR A 397 -16.11 33.88 34.07
N GLY A 398 -16.37 35.15 33.73
CA GLY A 398 -17.03 36.10 34.61
C GLY A 398 -16.15 36.71 35.72
N ASN A 399 -14.86 36.33 35.84
CA ASN A 399 -13.93 36.95 36.79
C ASN A 399 -12.89 37.81 36.06
N ALA A 400 -13.17 39.11 35.95
CA ALA A 400 -12.28 40.08 35.30
C ALA A 400 -10.95 40.32 36.06
N SER A 401 -10.82 39.85 37.30
CA SER A 401 -9.58 39.92 38.09
C SER A 401 -8.71 38.66 37.97
N PHE A 402 -9.14 37.67 37.17
CA PHE A 402 -8.35 36.47 36.90
C PHE A 402 -7.45 36.71 35.67
N GLU A 403 -6.14 36.78 35.87
CA GLU A 403 -5.17 36.94 34.80
C GLU A 403 -5.15 35.71 33.86
N PRO A 404 -5.17 35.88 32.52
CA PRO A 404 -5.09 34.77 31.58
C PRO A 404 -3.80 33.94 31.75
N VAL A 405 -3.95 32.63 31.85
CA VAL A 405 -2.82 31.70 31.93
C VAL A 405 -2.66 30.87 30.66
N ARG A 406 -1.46 30.32 30.44
CA ARG A 406 -1.21 29.42 29.30
C ARG A 406 -1.91 28.08 29.51
N ALA A 407 -2.61 27.64 28.48
CA ALA A 407 -3.28 26.35 28.43
C ALA A 407 -2.57 25.39 27.47
N VAL A 408 -2.67 24.09 27.74
CA VAL A 408 -2.26 23.03 26.81
C VAL A 408 -3.50 22.29 26.33
N VAL A 409 -3.63 22.14 25.01
CA VAL A 409 -4.69 21.34 24.38
C VAL A 409 -4.03 20.20 23.58
N PRO A 410 -4.40 18.92 23.79
CA PRO A 410 -5.37 18.43 24.78
C PRO A 410 -4.92 18.63 26.24
N GLY A 411 -5.87 18.87 27.13
CA GLY A 411 -5.61 19.14 28.54
C GLY A 411 -6.86 19.43 29.37
N GLN A 412 -6.65 19.86 30.62
CA GLN A 412 -7.69 20.14 31.60
C GLN A 412 -7.32 21.34 32.47
N VAL A 413 -8.36 22.05 32.94
CA VAL A 413 -8.25 23.27 33.75
C VAL A 413 -7.29 23.10 34.93
N HIS A 414 -7.45 22.03 35.71
CA HIS A 414 -6.59 21.78 36.87
C HIS A 414 -5.11 21.61 36.48
N LEU A 415 -4.81 20.95 35.36
CA LEU A 415 -3.43 20.79 34.89
C LEU A 415 -2.84 22.12 34.42
N ASP A 416 -3.62 22.95 33.72
CA ASP A 416 -3.15 24.24 33.20
C ASP A 416 -2.95 25.28 34.31
N LEU A 417 -3.84 25.31 35.31
CA LEU A 417 -3.69 26.11 36.53
C LEU A 417 -2.47 25.67 37.35
N TRP A 418 -2.25 24.35 37.48
CA TRP A 418 -1.10 23.79 38.22
C TRP A 418 0.23 24.08 37.52
N ARG A 419 0.32 23.85 36.20
CA ARG A 419 1.47 24.23 35.37
C ARG A 419 1.81 25.72 35.49
N SER A 420 0.77 26.56 35.55
CA SER A 420 0.88 28.00 35.71
C SER A 420 1.07 28.45 37.16
N ARG A 421 1.16 27.51 38.11
CA ARG A 421 1.35 27.73 39.57
C ARG A 421 0.26 28.58 40.24
N VAL A 422 -0.95 28.61 39.66
CA VAL A 422 -2.14 29.26 40.24
C VAL A 422 -2.72 28.40 41.38
N ILE A 423 -2.61 27.07 41.25
CA ILE A 423 -3.03 26.10 42.27
C ILE A 423 -1.86 25.19 42.66
N PRO A 424 -1.80 24.70 43.91
CA PRO A 424 -0.91 23.61 44.30
C PRO A 424 -1.29 22.29 43.60
N ASP A 425 -0.46 21.26 43.75
CA ASP A 425 -0.75 19.91 43.25
C ASP A 425 -2.11 19.41 43.80
N PRO A 426 -3.11 19.12 42.94
CA PRO A 426 -4.42 18.65 43.38
C PRO A 426 -4.40 17.34 44.19
N TYR A 427 -3.38 16.50 44.02
CA TYR A 427 -3.25 15.24 44.76
C TYR A 427 -2.54 15.38 46.11
N TYR A 428 -2.00 16.57 46.44
CA TYR A 428 -1.28 16.76 47.69
C TYR A 428 -2.20 17.07 48.88
N GLY A 429 -2.20 16.19 49.89
CA GLY A 429 -2.91 16.43 51.16
C GLY A 429 -4.42 16.48 50.99
N TYR A 430 -5.02 17.65 51.28
CA TYR A 430 -6.46 17.91 51.20
C TYR A 430 -6.85 18.83 50.03
N ASN A 431 -5.98 18.94 49.01
CA ASN A 431 -6.18 19.86 47.89
C ASN A 431 -7.39 19.49 47.01
N ASP A 432 -7.82 18.23 47.00
CA ASP A 432 -9.11 17.79 46.44
C ASP A 432 -10.29 18.61 47.01
N THR A 433 -10.29 18.83 48.33
CA THR A 433 -11.33 19.63 49.01
C THR A 433 -11.07 21.13 48.96
N ALA A 434 -9.80 21.57 49.02
CA ALA A 434 -9.45 22.98 48.97
C ALA A 434 -9.67 23.62 47.58
N LEU A 435 -9.56 22.83 46.51
CA LEU A 435 -9.65 23.30 45.12
C LEU A 435 -11.03 23.11 44.49
N ARG A 436 -12.05 22.70 45.25
CA ARG A 436 -13.42 22.48 44.74
C ARG A 436 -14.01 23.68 43.98
N TYR A 437 -13.57 24.89 44.31
CA TYR A 437 -13.98 26.11 43.60
C TYR A 437 -13.62 26.07 42.10
N VAL A 438 -12.59 25.32 41.71
CA VAL A 438 -12.18 25.15 40.30
C VAL A 438 -13.24 24.36 39.54
N ALA A 439 -13.76 23.27 40.12
CA ALA A 439 -14.85 22.47 39.54
C ALA A 439 -16.22 23.19 39.57
N GLU A 440 -16.42 24.10 40.52
CA GLU A 440 -17.63 24.93 40.61
C GLU A 440 -17.57 26.22 39.77
N ALA A 441 -16.43 26.53 39.16
CA ALA A 441 -16.27 27.68 38.26
C ALA A 441 -16.54 27.31 36.79
N ASP A 442 -16.91 28.32 36.01
CA ASP A 442 -16.96 28.25 34.55
C ASP A 442 -15.62 28.74 33.99
N TRP A 443 -15.13 28.12 32.93
CA TRP A 443 -13.78 28.34 32.39
C TRP A 443 -13.83 28.60 30.89
N LEU A 444 -13.07 29.60 30.43
CA LEU A 444 -13.00 30.00 29.04
C LEU A 444 -11.61 29.70 28.49
N TYR A 445 -11.53 28.71 27.61
CA TYR A 445 -10.37 28.47 26.74
C TYR A 445 -10.49 29.37 25.51
N SER A 446 -9.40 30.03 25.10
CA SER A 446 -9.36 30.91 23.92
C SER A 446 -8.10 30.67 23.09
N VAL A 447 -8.24 30.71 21.77
CA VAL A 447 -7.13 30.62 20.80
C VAL A 447 -7.36 31.57 19.63
N GLU A 448 -6.26 32.11 19.11
CA GLU A 448 -6.22 32.82 17.83
C GLU A 448 -5.46 31.96 16.80
N PHE A 449 -6.01 31.81 15.60
CA PHE A 449 -5.44 30.96 14.55
C PHE A 449 -5.57 31.57 13.16
N ALA A 450 -4.49 31.46 12.37
CA ALA A 450 -4.51 31.78 10.95
C ALA A 450 -5.06 30.59 10.13
N VAL A 451 -5.57 30.88 8.95
CA VAL A 451 -5.87 29.87 7.93
C VAL A 451 -4.59 29.64 7.10
N PRO A 452 -4.21 28.38 6.78
CA PRO A 452 -3.03 28.12 5.96
C PRO A 452 -3.08 28.79 4.57
N PRO A 453 -1.93 29.26 4.03
CA PRO A 453 -1.87 29.78 2.66
C PRO A 453 -2.32 28.72 1.64
N GLY A 454 -3.39 28.99 0.90
CA GLY A 454 -3.97 28.09 -0.10
C GLY A 454 -5.49 27.91 0.00
N ALA A 455 -6.10 28.13 1.17
CA ALA A 455 -7.56 28.00 1.36
C ALA A 455 -8.35 29.32 1.14
N CYS A 456 -7.72 30.33 0.53
CA CYS A 456 -8.20 31.72 0.49
C CYS A 456 -8.37 32.25 -0.94
N ASP A 457 -9.42 33.02 -1.20
CA ASP A 457 -9.62 33.79 -2.44
C ASP A 457 -9.99 35.24 -2.05
N GLY A 458 -8.96 36.09 -1.94
CA GLY A 458 -9.07 37.38 -1.27
C GLY A 458 -9.18 37.23 0.26
N ARG A 459 -10.01 38.07 0.91
CA ARG A 459 -10.05 38.22 2.38
C ARG A 459 -10.69 37.06 3.16
N ASN A 460 -11.40 36.16 2.47
CA ASN A 460 -12.22 35.12 3.07
C ASN A 460 -11.78 33.73 2.61
N VAL A 461 -12.01 32.72 3.46
CA VAL A 461 -11.87 31.31 3.08
C VAL A 461 -12.88 31.01 1.97
N SER A 462 -12.38 30.58 0.82
CA SER A 462 -13.17 30.35 -0.40
C SER A 462 -13.83 28.97 -0.44
N LEU A 463 -13.34 28.08 0.41
CA LEU A 463 -13.77 26.71 0.60
C LEU A 463 -14.74 26.58 1.79
N PRO A 464 -15.71 25.65 1.75
CA PRO A 464 -16.44 25.27 2.96
C PRO A 464 -15.48 24.59 3.94
N ALA A 465 -15.67 24.80 5.24
CA ALA A 465 -14.81 24.18 6.26
C ALA A 465 -15.64 23.56 7.38
N THR A 466 -15.04 22.69 8.19
CA THR A 466 -15.66 22.07 9.36
C THR A 466 -14.72 22.20 10.56
N ILE A 467 -15.24 22.72 11.69
CA ILE A 467 -14.56 22.61 12.98
C ILE A 467 -14.83 21.21 13.53
N VAL A 468 -13.79 20.48 13.94
CA VAL A 468 -13.89 19.15 14.54
C VAL A 468 -13.31 19.19 15.96
N LEU A 469 -14.09 18.75 16.95
CA LEU A 469 -13.69 18.69 18.35
C LEU A 469 -13.80 17.24 18.82
N GLN A 470 -12.68 16.56 19.02
CA GLN A 470 -12.63 15.12 19.27
C GLN A 470 -13.12 14.71 20.67
N GLY A 471 -13.21 15.67 21.60
CA GLY A 471 -13.70 15.46 22.96
C GLY A 471 -13.61 16.72 23.83
N LEU A 472 -14.74 17.12 24.40
CA LEU A 472 -14.87 18.24 25.34
C LEU A 472 -15.37 17.72 26.68
N ASP A 473 -14.75 18.12 27.79
CA ASP A 473 -15.19 17.77 29.14
C ASP A 473 -15.79 19.00 29.83
N THR A 474 -17.12 19.16 29.93
CA THR A 474 -18.18 18.34 29.31
C THR A 474 -19.28 19.22 28.73
N ILE A 475 -19.82 20.14 29.54
CA ILE A 475 -20.85 21.08 29.09
C ILE A 475 -20.13 22.28 28.49
N ALA A 476 -20.18 22.43 27.16
CA ALA A 476 -19.40 23.44 26.45
C ALA A 476 -20.24 24.27 25.48
N GLN A 477 -19.85 25.52 25.28
CA GLN A 477 -20.31 26.38 24.19
C GLN A 477 -19.08 26.85 23.40
N VAL A 478 -19.01 26.45 22.13
CA VAL A 478 -17.91 26.79 21.21
C VAL A 478 -18.35 27.96 20.35
N VAL A 479 -17.60 29.06 20.43
CA VAL A 479 -17.81 30.28 19.66
C VAL A 479 -16.63 30.50 18.73
N VAL A 480 -16.90 30.74 17.45
CA VAL A 480 -15.88 31.09 16.45
C VAL A 480 -16.26 32.43 15.82
N ASN A 481 -15.34 33.39 15.83
CA ASN A 481 -15.53 34.74 15.30
C ASN A 481 -16.85 35.41 15.78
N GLY A 482 -17.19 35.22 17.06
CA GLY A 482 -18.40 35.76 17.70
C GLY A 482 -19.70 34.96 17.47
N ARG A 483 -19.67 33.88 16.68
CA ARG A 483 -20.82 33.01 16.42
C ARG A 483 -20.74 31.71 17.22
N LEU A 484 -21.80 31.35 17.94
CA LEU A 484 -21.97 30.01 18.53
C LEU A 484 -22.09 28.96 17.42
N VAL A 485 -21.24 27.93 17.45
CA VAL A 485 -21.17 26.87 16.43
C VAL A 485 -21.41 25.47 16.98
N VAL A 486 -21.06 25.19 18.24
CA VAL A 486 -21.34 23.90 18.91
C VAL A 486 -21.82 24.16 20.34
N GLU A 487 -22.86 23.43 20.75
CA GLU A 487 -23.15 23.17 22.15
C GLU A 487 -22.89 21.70 22.45
N ALA A 488 -22.12 21.43 23.50
CA ALA A 488 -21.75 20.08 23.93
C ALA A 488 -22.23 19.81 25.36
N ASP A 489 -22.51 18.54 25.66
CA ASP A 489 -22.97 18.09 26.98
C ASP A 489 -22.57 16.64 27.32
N ASN A 490 -21.69 16.04 26.52
CA ASN A 490 -21.31 14.63 26.60
C ASN A 490 -19.84 14.43 26.21
N MET A 491 -18.99 14.11 27.19
CA MET A 491 -17.55 14.01 26.94
C MET A 491 -17.16 12.83 26.07
N TYR A 492 -18.02 11.81 25.99
CA TYR A 492 -17.79 10.58 25.25
C TYR A 492 -18.06 10.70 23.74
N ARG A 493 -18.35 11.92 23.25
CA ARG A 493 -18.64 12.19 21.85
C ARG A 493 -17.66 13.20 21.26
N ALA A 494 -17.31 12.97 20.00
CA ALA A 494 -16.80 14.04 19.15
C ALA A 494 -17.97 14.93 18.70
N TYR A 495 -17.65 16.19 18.40
CA TYR A 495 -18.56 17.20 17.89
C TYR A 495 -17.97 17.82 16.62
N SER A 496 -18.83 18.27 15.71
CA SER A 496 -18.42 19.02 14.52
C SER A 496 -19.40 20.13 14.21
N ALA A 497 -18.92 21.17 13.53
CA ALA A 497 -19.76 22.24 12.99
C ALA A 497 -19.27 22.69 11.61
N PRO A 498 -20.13 22.68 10.58
CA PRO A 498 -19.80 23.25 9.28
C PRO A 498 -19.78 24.79 9.36
N MET A 499 -18.73 25.37 8.80
CA MET A 499 -18.47 26.79 8.66
C MET A 499 -18.83 27.23 7.24
N GLY A 500 -19.78 28.16 7.13
CA GLY A 500 -20.18 28.73 5.85
C GLY A 500 -19.11 29.68 5.27
N ARG A 501 -19.21 29.97 3.97
CA ARG A 501 -18.30 30.91 3.27
C ARG A 501 -18.22 32.25 4.01
N GLY A 502 -16.99 32.74 4.22
CA GLY A 502 -16.74 34.00 4.93
C GLY A 502 -16.96 33.99 6.45
N GLN A 503 -17.23 32.83 7.07
CA GLN A 503 -17.23 32.71 8.54
C GLN A 503 -15.81 32.51 9.12
N LEU A 504 -14.86 32.13 8.27
CA LEU A 504 -13.43 32.14 8.57
C LEU A 504 -12.75 33.21 7.69
N LEU A 505 -11.87 33.98 8.33
CA LEU A 505 -11.14 35.11 7.77
C LEU A 505 -9.71 34.68 7.41
N CYS A 506 -9.16 35.19 6.31
CA CYS A 506 -7.80 34.88 5.89
C CYS A 506 -6.76 35.85 6.46
N ASP A 507 -7.10 37.13 6.55
CA ASP A 507 -6.09 38.19 6.77
C ASP A 507 -5.98 38.68 8.23
N GLU A 508 -7.02 38.50 9.05
CA GLU A 508 -7.15 39.19 10.36
C GLU A 508 -7.01 38.28 11.61
N GLY A 509 -6.81 36.97 11.42
CA GLY A 509 -6.72 35.99 12.50
C GLY A 509 -8.09 35.60 13.07
N ASN A 510 -8.41 34.30 13.03
CA ASN A 510 -9.66 33.77 13.55
C ASN A 510 -9.58 33.58 15.06
N LYS A 511 -10.67 33.87 15.76
CA LYS A 511 -10.76 33.70 17.22
C LYS A 511 -11.75 32.60 17.54
N MET A 512 -11.30 31.58 18.25
CA MET A 512 -12.15 30.55 18.83
C MET A 512 -12.10 30.64 20.34
N SER A 513 -13.27 30.57 20.98
CA SER A 513 -13.39 30.46 22.42
C SER A 513 -14.35 29.33 22.81
N ILE A 514 -13.99 28.58 23.84
CA ILE A 514 -14.72 27.42 24.34
C ILE A 514 -15.03 27.69 25.81
N LEU A 515 -16.29 28.02 26.09
CA LEU A 515 -16.80 28.18 27.43
C LEU A 515 -17.21 26.81 27.98
N LEU A 516 -16.45 26.30 28.94
CA LEU A 516 -16.75 25.11 29.72
C LEU A 516 -17.53 25.53 30.97
N LYS A 517 -18.78 25.08 31.09
CA LYS A 517 -19.62 25.33 32.28
C LYS A 517 -19.32 24.30 33.35
N SER A 518 -19.38 24.72 34.61
CA SER A 518 -19.15 23.86 35.78
C SER A 518 -20.00 22.57 35.68
N PRO A 519 -19.37 21.38 35.64
CA PRO A 519 -20.11 20.13 35.57
C PRO A 519 -20.89 19.87 36.85
N VAL A 520 -20.37 20.35 37.99
CA VAL A 520 -21.02 20.24 39.31
C VAL A 520 -22.34 21.02 39.35
N LYS A 521 -22.33 22.28 38.86
CA LYS A 521 -23.56 23.08 38.78
C LYS A 521 -24.55 22.47 37.79
N ALA A 522 -24.09 22.13 36.59
CA ALA A 522 -24.94 21.53 35.54
C ALA A 522 -25.59 20.20 36.00
N ALA A 523 -24.87 19.34 36.73
CA ALA A 523 -25.40 18.11 37.31
C ALA A 523 -26.52 18.38 38.32
N ARG A 524 -26.30 19.33 39.26
CA ARG A 524 -27.28 19.72 40.28
C ARG A 524 -28.53 20.37 39.65
N GLU A 525 -28.36 21.20 38.63
CA GLU A 525 -29.45 21.86 37.91
C GLU A 525 -30.30 20.85 37.12
N ARG A 526 -29.67 19.93 36.38
CA ARG A 526 -30.35 18.84 35.67
C ARG A 526 -31.08 17.90 36.63
N ALA A 527 -30.48 17.57 37.78
CA ALA A 527 -31.15 16.80 38.83
C ALA A 527 -32.44 17.49 39.28
N LYS A 528 -32.34 18.77 39.66
CA LYS A 528 -33.46 19.56 40.16
C LYS A 528 -34.60 19.68 39.14
N ALA A 529 -34.29 19.94 37.87
CA ALA A 529 -35.28 20.03 36.80
C ALA A 529 -35.99 18.68 36.57
N TYR A 530 -35.22 17.58 36.52
CA TYR A 530 -35.77 16.24 36.32
C TYR A 530 -36.63 15.77 37.51
N GLU A 531 -36.19 16.03 38.74
CA GLU A 531 -36.92 15.71 39.99
C GLU A 531 -38.23 16.51 40.11
N MET A 532 -38.29 17.75 39.61
CA MET A 532 -39.55 18.50 39.51
C MET A 532 -40.52 17.89 38.49
N GLN A 533 -40.02 17.49 37.32
CA GLN A 533 -40.86 16.92 36.25
C GLN A 533 -41.38 15.52 36.60
N HIS A 534 -40.59 14.71 37.32
CA HIS A 534 -40.88 13.32 37.65
C HIS A 534 -41.06 13.11 39.16
N ALA A 535 -41.67 14.08 39.84
CA ALA A 535 -41.84 14.08 41.30
C ALA A 535 -42.66 12.87 41.83
N ALA A 536 -43.50 12.26 40.99
CA ALA A 536 -44.26 11.05 41.31
C ALA A 536 -43.37 9.78 41.30
N ASP A 537 -42.45 9.68 40.33
CA ASP A 537 -41.54 8.54 40.18
C ASP A 537 -40.36 8.62 41.15
N TRP A 538 -39.89 9.85 41.42
CA TRP A 538 -38.74 10.14 42.27
C TRP A 538 -39.09 11.05 43.47
N PRO A 539 -40.08 10.69 44.31
CA PRO A 539 -40.53 11.53 45.45
C PRO A 539 -39.46 11.70 46.54
N LYS A 540 -38.33 10.99 46.40
CA LYS A 540 -37.17 11.02 47.29
C LYS A 540 -35.91 11.57 46.60
N GLY A 541 -36.01 12.04 45.35
CA GLY A 541 -34.89 12.43 44.49
C GLY A 541 -34.24 11.25 43.75
N VAL A 542 -33.57 11.54 42.64
CA VAL A 542 -32.93 10.52 41.78
C VAL A 542 -31.72 9.91 42.51
N PRO A 543 -31.63 8.55 42.62
CA PRO A 543 -30.51 7.86 43.23
C PRO A 543 -29.29 7.78 42.28
N PRO A 544 -28.06 7.65 42.82
CA PRO A 544 -27.70 7.91 44.21
C PRO A 544 -27.96 9.39 44.55
N LYS A 545 -28.50 9.65 45.74
CA LYS A 545 -28.88 11.01 46.14
C LYS A 545 -27.65 11.87 46.42
N SER A 546 -26.71 11.27 47.13
CA SER A 546 -25.40 11.78 47.43
C SER A 546 -24.38 10.64 47.38
N LEU A 547 -23.10 10.97 47.21
CA LEU A 547 -22.01 10.04 47.41
C LEU A 547 -21.76 9.80 48.92
N PRO A 548 -21.08 8.70 49.30
CA PRO A 548 -20.59 8.52 50.67
C PRO A 548 -19.70 9.68 51.11
N SER A 549 -19.90 10.19 52.33
CA SER A 549 -19.16 11.36 52.84
C SER A 549 -17.65 11.15 52.88
N ALA A 550 -17.20 9.90 53.10
CA ALA A 550 -15.79 9.53 53.10
C ALA A 550 -15.08 9.74 51.75
N TRP A 551 -15.81 9.84 50.62
CA TRP A 551 -15.23 10.07 49.30
C TRP A 551 -14.98 11.56 49.01
N ASN A 552 -15.45 12.46 49.88
CA ASN A 552 -15.43 13.92 49.69
C ASN A 552 -15.97 14.42 48.33
N GLY A 553 -16.75 13.60 47.62
CA GLY A 553 -17.11 13.82 46.22
C GLY A 553 -18.16 14.90 45.98
N PHE A 554 -18.60 14.98 44.72
CA PHE A 554 -19.69 15.81 44.23
C PHE A 554 -20.89 14.93 43.85
N ASP A 555 -22.10 15.41 44.12
CA ASP A 555 -23.31 14.63 43.85
C ASP A 555 -23.84 14.79 42.42
N LYS A 556 -24.78 13.91 42.04
CA LYS A 556 -25.62 13.99 40.83
C LYS A 556 -24.90 13.78 39.50
N VAL A 557 -23.70 13.18 39.49
CA VAL A 557 -22.96 12.86 38.25
C VAL A 557 -23.77 12.06 37.23
N GLN A 558 -24.73 11.24 37.69
CA GLN A 558 -25.64 10.47 36.83
C GLN A 558 -26.53 11.33 35.90
N MET A 559 -26.64 12.64 36.16
CA MET A 559 -27.43 13.57 35.35
C MET A 559 -26.67 14.17 34.15
N ILE A 560 -25.36 13.88 34.02
CA ILE A 560 -24.51 14.38 32.95
C ILE A 560 -23.68 13.25 32.34
N ARG A 561 -23.24 13.41 31.08
CA ARG A 561 -22.50 12.37 30.36
C ARG A 561 -21.00 12.64 30.45
N LYS A 562 -20.45 12.46 31.65
CA LYS A 562 -19.01 12.53 31.93
C LYS A 562 -18.54 11.38 32.80
N GLU A 563 -17.22 11.29 32.96
CA GLU A 563 -16.53 10.33 33.83
C GLU A 563 -17.12 10.34 35.25
N PRO A 564 -17.77 9.25 35.71
CA PRO A 564 -18.43 9.23 37.02
C PRO A 564 -17.45 9.37 38.18
N CYS A 565 -16.31 8.68 38.12
CA CYS A 565 -15.28 8.68 39.16
C CYS A 565 -14.57 10.04 39.30
N SER A 566 -14.58 10.92 38.29
CA SER A 566 -14.11 12.31 38.45
C SER A 566 -14.88 13.08 39.53
N PHE A 567 -16.14 12.72 39.82
CA PHE A 567 -16.91 13.31 40.91
C PHE A 567 -16.56 12.71 42.28
N GLY A 568 -15.63 11.77 42.36
CA GLY A 568 -15.22 11.07 43.57
C GLY A 568 -15.71 9.62 43.56
N TRP A 569 -14.87 8.72 44.08
CA TRP A 569 -15.12 7.28 44.12
C TRP A 569 -14.41 6.66 45.34
N ASP A 570 -14.63 5.37 45.63
CA ASP A 570 -13.99 4.71 46.79
C ASP A 570 -12.46 4.63 46.72
N TRP A 571 -11.86 4.82 45.54
CA TRP A 571 -10.43 4.91 45.30
C TRP A 571 -9.95 6.28 44.77
N GLY A 572 -10.85 7.20 44.43
CA GLY A 572 -10.54 8.38 43.60
C GLY A 572 -11.06 9.71 44.16
N PRO A 573 -10.28 10.80 44.12
CA PRO A 573 -10.69 12.09 44.68
C PRO A 573 -11.75 12.79 43.82
N GLY A 574 -12.67 13.51 44.47
CA GLY A 574 -13.66 14.34 43.78
C GLY A 574 -13.08 15.65 43.27
N ILE A 575 -12.48 15.64 42.08
CA ILE A 575 -11.86 16.81 41.43
C ILE A 575 -12.77 17.42 40.35
N ALA A 576 -13.74 16.65 39.83
CA ALA A 576 -14.80 17.04 38.90
C ALA A 576 -14.34 18.01 37.79
N THR A 577 -13.29 17.58 37.09
CA THR A 577 -12.52 18.37 36.13
C THR A 577 -13.33 18.88 34.95
N SER A 578 -12.73 19.76 34.16
CA SER A 578 -13.22 20.20 32.85
C SER A 578 -12.02 20.50 31.96
N GLY A 579 -12.20 20.40 30.64
CA GLY A 579 -11.12 20.64 29.69
C GLY A 579 -11.46 20.33 28.24
N ILE A 580 -10.47 20.51 27.38
CA ILE A 580 -10.48 20.05 25.99
C ILE A 580 -9.62 18.79 25.97
N TRP A 581 -10.23 17.64 26.25
CA TRP A 581 -9.50 16.41 26.61
C TRP A 581 -9.00 15.59 25.41
N LYS A 582 -9.37 15.98 24.19
CA LYS A 582 -8.83 15.47 22.91
C LYS A 582 -8.62 16.62 21.91
N ASP A 583 -7.99 16.30 20.78
CA ASP A 583 -7.64 17.30 19.77
C ASP A 583 -8.83 18.08 19.19
N ILE A 584 -8.51 19.28 18.72
CA ILE A 584 -9.39 20.11 17.89
C ILE A 584 -8.68 20.30 16.55
N SER A 585 -9.41 20.26 15.45
CA SER A 585 -8.91 20.62 14.11
C SER A 585 -9.93 21.43 13.32
N VAL A 586 -9.41 22.10 12.28
CA VAL A 586 -10.22 22.73 11.25
C VAL A 586 -9.91 22.02 9.94
N VAL A 587 -10.94 21.62 9.22
CA VAL A 587 -10.84 20.89 7.96
C VAL A 587 -11.49 21.76 6.87
N ALA A 588 -10.72 22.30 5.93
CA ALA A 588 -11.27 23.01 4.76
C ALA A 588 -11.39 22.05 3.58
N HIS A 589 -12.57 21.98 2.97
CA HIS A 589 -12.92 20.96 1.99
C HIS A 589 -12.86 21.45 0.55
N GLU A 590 -12.65 20.54 -0.39
CA GLU A 590 -12.33 20.89 -1.78
C GLU A 590 -13.50 21.50 -2.59
N ARG A 591 -13.20 21.96 -3.82
CA ARG A 591 -13.99 22.95 -4.57
C ARG A 591 -15.13 22.36 -5.41
N ASP A 592 -15.81 21.32 -4.93
CA ASP A 592 -17.11 20.91 -5.50
C ASP A 592 -18.27 21.55 -4.72
N ASN A 593 -19.28 22.06 -5.42
CA ASN A 593 -20.44 22.77 -4.85
C ASN A 593 -21.39 21.85 -4.05
N ARG A 594 -20.99 20.59 -3.81
CA ARG A 594 -21.71 19.58 -3.03
C ARG A 594 -20.99 19.23 -1.71
N GLY A 595 -19.74 19.67 -1.54
CA GLY A 595 -18.97 19.43 -0.31
C GLY A 595 -18.65 17.95 -0.02
N PRO A 596 -17.98 17.69 1.11
CA PRO A 596 -17.40 16.39 1.44
C PRO A 596 -18.45 15.35 1.86
N VAL A 597 -18.15 14.08 1.59
CA VAL A 597 -18.82 12.94 2.22
C VAL A 597 -18.12 12.64 3.54
N ILE A 598 -18.61 13.21 4.64
CA ILE A 598 -17.96 13.07 5.95
C ILE A 598 -18.29 11.70 6.55
N ILE A 599 -17.30 10.80 6.60
CA ILE A 599 -17.41 9.54 7.35
C ILE A 599 -17.38 9.86 8.86
N GLU A 600 -18.53 9.83 9.54
CA GLU A 600 -18.63 10.11 10.97
C GLU A 600 -18.00 9.01 11.83
N GLY A 601 -18.10 7.76 11.36
CA GLY A 601 -17.53 6.61 12.03
C GLY A 601 -17.71 5.33 11.20
N ILE A 602 -16.83 4.37 11.43
CA ILE A 602 -16.89 3.04 10.83
C ILE A 602 -16.95 2.02 11.96
N THR A 603 -17.94 1.15 11.94
CA THR A 603 -17.95 -0.08 12.72
C THR A 603 -17.80 -1.26 11.77
N TRP A 604 -17.23 -2.36 12.22
CA TRP A 604 -17.09 -3.56 11.40
C TRP A 604 -17.37 -4.81 12.23
N GLU A 605 -17.94 -5.81 11.57
CA GLU A 605 -18.13 -7.16 12.11
C GLU A 605 -17.33 -8.13 11.24
N THR A 606 -16.56 -9.03 11.86
CA THR A 606 -15.71 -10.00 11.16
C THR A 606 -16.18 -11.42 11.43
N SER A 607 -16.45 -12.19 10.37
CA SER A 607 -16.75 -13.61 10.44
C SER A 607 -15.78 -14.45 9.60
N SER A 608 -15.44 -15.63 10.12
CA SER A 608 -14.72 -16.67 9.39
C SER A 608 -15.64 -17.30 8.34
N THR A 609 -15.14 -17.57 7.12
CA THR A 609 -15.90 -18.38 6.15
C THR A 609 -15.90 -19.88 6.47
N ASN A 610 -14.98 -20.32 7.34
CA ASN A 610 -14.71 -21.74 7.60
C ASN A 610 -15.30 -22.24 8.94
N GLY A 611 -15.96 -21.35 9.70
CA GLY A 611 -16.50 -21.65 11.03
C GLY A 611 -15.47 -21.43 12.14
N ASP A 612 -15.67 -22.12 13.27
CA ASP A 612 -14.91 -21.93 14.52
C ASP A 612 -13.64 -22.80 14.64
N GLU A 613 -13.37 -23.71 13.70
CA GLU A 613 -12.12 -24.46 13.65
C GLU A 613 -11.02 -23.63 12.97
N LEU A 614 -10.40 -22.72 13.73
CA LEU A 614 -9.39 -21.76 13.24
C LEU A 614 -7.99 -22.07 13.79
N ASP A 615 -7.03 -22.31 12.90
CA ASP A 615 -5.61 -22.52 13.23
C ASP A 615 -4.88 -21.15 13.39
N GLU A 616 -4.05 -21.02 14.42
CA GLU A 616 -3.25 -19.80 14.67
C GLU A 616 -2.27 -19.49 13.52
N SER A 617 -1.81 -20.53 12.83
CA SER A 617 -0.78 -20.45 11.80
C SER A 617 -1.31 -20.13 10.40
N SER A 618 -2.60 -20.41 10.14
CA SER A 618 -3.19 -20.30 8.81
C SER A 618 -3.65 -18.87 8.47
N TYR A 619 -3.54 -18.55 7.18
CA TYR A 619 -4.32 -17.46 6.59
C TYR A 619 -5.70 -18.01 6.29
N GLU A 620 -6.72 -17.40 6.88
CA GLU A 620 -8.11 -17.80 6.73
C GLU A 620 -8.88 -16.75 5.93
N PRO A 621 -9.90 -17.13 5.15
CA PRO A 621 -10.73 -16.16 4.45
C PRO A 621 -11.67 -15.52 5.46
N TRP A 622 -11.44 -14.24 5.75
CA TRP A 622 -12.33 -13.46 6.61
C TRP A 622 -13.27 -12.61 5.78
N MET A 623 -14.54 -12.58 6.19
CA MET A 623 -15.54 -11.61 5.76
C MET A 623 -15.59 -10.48 6.78
N ALA A 624 -15.22 -9.25 6.40
CA ALA A 624 -15.57 -8.06 7.17
C ALA A 624 -16.79 -7.38 6.56
N TYR A 625 -17.81 -7.14 7.39
CA TYR A 625 -18.93 -6.26 7.10
C TYR A 625 -18.65 -4.89 7.70
N LEU A 626 -18.28 -3.92 6.87
CA LEU A 626 -18.11 -2.54 7.33
C LEU A 626 -19.43 -1.79 7.28
N TYR A 627 -19.71 -0.97 8.29
CA TYR A 627 -20.84 -0.04 8.38
C TYR A 627 -20.29 1.38 8.54
N MET A 628 -20.41 2.20 7.51
CA MET A 628 -19.92 3.58 7.50
C MET A 628 -21.08 4.56 7.70
N ASN A 629 -21.00 5.41 8.72
CA ASN A 629 -21.93 6.53 8.92
C ASN A 629 -21.48 7.75 8.14
N PHE A 630 -22.40 8.42 7.46
CA PHE A 630 -22.12 9.62 6.66
C PHE A 630 -22.94 10.83 7.14
N SER A 631 -22.32 12.01 7.17
CA SER A 631 -23.01 13.30 7.16
C SER A 631 -22.69 14.11 5.92
N LEU A 632 -23.66 14.92 5.52
CA LEU A 632 -23.62 15.81 4.35
C LEU A 632 -23.81 17.26 4.82
N PRO A 633 -23.24 18.25 4.12
CA PRO A 633 -23.55 19.65 4.38
C PRO A 633 -25.05 19.94 4.25
N ALA A 634 -25.55 20.89 5.04
CA ALA A 634 -26.85 21.50 4.75
C ALA A 634 -26.85 22.04 3.30
N ASP A 635 -27.98 21.91 2.62
CA ASP A 635 -28.20 22.26 1.21
C ASP A 635 -27.55 21.33 0.16
N THR A 636 -26.94 20.21 0.56
CA THR A 636 -26.44 19.18 -0.37
C THR A 636 -27.37 17.98 -0.48
N THR A 637 -27.60 17.48 -1.69
CA THR A 637 -28.18 16.14 -1.92
C THR A 637 -27.20 15.24 -2.67
N ILE A 638 -26.72 14.17 -2.02
CA ILE A 638 -25.90 13.12 -2.63
C ILE A 638 -26.70 11.82 -2.65
N HIS A 639 -27.03 11.32 -3.85
CA HIS A 639 -27.78 10.06 -4.01
C HIS A 639 -26.87 8.83 -4.15
N ARG A 640 -25.58 9.04 -4.45
CA ARG A 640 -24.60 7.97 -4.67
C ARG A 640 -23.21 8.40 -4.23
N VAL A 641 -22.45 7.45 -3.69
CA VAL A 641 -21.05 7.65 -3.31
C VAL A 641 -20.16 6.60 -3.94
N ASN A 642 -18.91 6.97 -4.15
CA ASN A 642 -17.82 6.04 -4.37
C ASN A 642 -17.14 5.77 -3.03
N VAL A 643 -16.70 4.53 -2.80
CA VAL A 643 -15.95 4.14 -1.60
C VAL A 643 -14.72 3.34 -1.99
N GLU A 644 -13.60 3.67 -1.37
CA GLU A 644 -12.32 2.97 -1.48
C GLU A 644 -11.93 2.45 -0.09
N ILE A 645 -11.49 1.19 -0.02
CA ILE A 645 -11.00 0.52 1.18
C ILE A 645 -9.65 -0.11 0.88
N LEU A 646 -8.65 0.23 1.69
CA LEU A 646 -7.35 -0.42 1.69
C LEU A 646 -7.15 -1.16 3.02
N LEU A 647 -6.67 -2.40 2.99
CA LEU A 647 -6.05 -3.05 4.15
C LEU A 647 -4.55 -3.18 3.91
N SER A 648 -3.75 -2.62 4.81
CA SER A 648 -2.29 -2.72 4.79
C SER A 648 -1.77 -3.40 6.04
N ASP A 649 -0.72 -4.19 5.93
CA ASP A 649 -0.10 -4.88 7.07
C ASP A 649 0.65 -3.90 8.00
N ARG A 650 1.41 -4.43 8.98
CA ARG A 650 2.22 -3.60 9.88
C ARG A 650 3.43 -2.94 9.21
N SER A 651 3.87 -3.41 8.04
CA SER A 651 4.92 -2.78 7.23
C SER A 651 4.40 -1.63 6.37
N GLY A 652 3.07 -1.52 6.23
CA GLY A 652 2.40 -0.58 5.32
C GLY A 652 2.15 -1.17 3.93
N ALA A 653 2.46 -2.44 3.69
CA ALA A 653 2.16 -3.12 2.44
C ALA A 653 0.66 -3.41 2.34
N THR A 654 -0.01 -2.84 1.34
CA THR A 654 -1.42 -3.09 1.06
C THR A 654 -1.62 -4.51 0.53
N PHE A 655 -2.41 -5.32 1.23
CA PHE A 655 -2.76 -6.70 0.85
C PHE A 655 -4.23 -6.84 0.42
N TYR A 656 -5.04 -5.80 0.61
CA TYR A 656 -6.38 -5.69 0.05
C TYR A 656 -6.62 -4.27 -0.45
N ASP A 657 -7.10 -4.14 -1.68
CA ASP A 657 -7.57 -2.90 -2.28
C ASP A 657 -8.95 -3.17 -2.88
N GLY A 658 -9.97 -2.49 -2.35
CA GLY A 658 -11.36 -2.63 -2.74
C GLY A 658 -11.95 -1.28 -3.13
N PHE A 659 -12.49 -1.20 -4.34
CA PHE A 659 -13.17 -0.02 -4.84
C PHE A 659 -14.62 -0.33 -5.23
N TRP A 660 -15.56 0.47 -4.74
CA TRP A 660 -16.98 0.37 -5.04
C TRP A 660 -17.49 1.68 -5.64
N GLU A 661 -17.96 1.58 -6.87
CA GLU A 661 -18.44 2.72 -7.65
C GLU A 661 -19.96 2.91 -7.49
N LYS A 662 -20.41 4.17 -7.41
CA LYS A 662 -21.83 4.57 -7.57
C LYS A 662 -22.80 3.83 -6.63
N LEU A 663 -22.36 3.47 -5.43
CA LEU A 663 -23.19 2.86 -4.39
C LEU A 663 -24.37 3.80 -4.08
N ARG A 664 -25.59 3.29 -4.20
CA ARG A 664 -26.78 4.06 -3.83
C ARG A 664 -26.81 4.25 -2.32
N ILE A 665 -26.87 5.50 -1.88
CA ILE A 665 -27.40 5.82 -0.57
C ILE A 665 -28.91 5.61 -0.68
N LEU A 666 -29.40 4.42 -0.27
CA LEU A 666 -30.82 4.08 -0.32
C LEU A 666 -31.59 4.90 0.72
N ASP A 667 -32.30 5.94 0.25
CA ASP A 667 -33.31 6.75 0.95
C ASP A 667 -33.04 6.98 2.44
N LEU A 668 -32.05 7.81 2.72
CA LEU A 668 -31.64 8.16 4.07
C LEU A 668 -31.93 9.63 4.38
N LEU A 669 -32.77 9.82 5.40
CA LEU A 669 -33.05 11.10 6.03
C LEU A 669 -31.77 11.66 6.70
N PRO A 670 -31.71 12.96 7.03
CA PRO A 670 -30.57 13.53 7.74
C PRO A 670 -30.23 12.76 9.04
N GLY A 671 -29.12 12.02 9.02
CA GLY A 671 -28.58 11.23 10.14
C GLY A 671 -28.56 9.71 9.88
N LYS A 672 -27.35 9.12 9.97
CA LYS A 672 -27.07 7.67 9.97
C LYS A 672 -27.47 6.88 8.73
N SER A 673 -26.76 7.16 7.63
CA SER A 673 -26.61 6.26 6.48
C SER A 673 -25.66 5.12 6.79
N GLY A 674 -25.94 3.89 6.34
CA GLY A 674 -25.02 2.75 6.48
C GLY A 674 -24.85 2.01 5.14
N ILE A 675 -23.61 1.86 4.69
CA ILE A 675 -23.25 0.99 3.56
C ILE A 675 -22.56 -0.24 4.11
N ASN A 676 -23.10 -1.43 3.80
CA ASN A 676 -22.49 -2.72 4.13
C ASN A 676 -21.53 -3.12 3.01
N LEU A 677 -20.23 -3.12 3.27
CA LEU A 677 -19.21 -3.63 2.33
C LEU A 677 -18.66 -4.95 2.84
N LEU A 678 -18.63 -5.95 1.96
CA LEU A 678 -18.03 -7.26 2.19
C LEU A 678 -16.58 -7.24 1.71
N VAL A 679 -15.64 -7.24 2.65
CA VAL A 679 -14.22 -7.43 2.37
C VAL A 679 -13.86 -8.89 2.61
N THR A 680 -13.46 -9.60 1.56
CA THR A 680 -12.88 -10.94 1.64
C THR A 680 -11.36 -10.85 1.52
N SER A 681 -10.64 -11.24 2.57
CA SER A 681 -9.17 -11.23 2.56
C SER A 681 -8.63 -12.43 3.34
N GLU A 682 -7.55 -13.03 2.84
CA GLU A 682 -6.76 -14.00 3.57
C GLU A 682 -5.90 -13.27 4.60
N VAL A 683 -6.30 -13.34 5.87
CA VAL A 683 -5.62 -12.68 6.98
C VAL A 683 -5.47 -13.64 8.15
N LYS A 684 -4.34 -13.53 8.86
CA LYS A 684 -4.15 -14.27 10.10
C LYS A 684 -5.04 -13.72 11.22
N PRO A 685 -5.67 -14.57 12.02
CA PRO A 685 -6.50 -14.14 13.15
C PRO A 685 -5.70 -13.38 14.22
N TRP A 686 -6.38 -12.47 14.91
CA TRP A 686 -5.91 -11.85 16.14
C TRP A 686 -6.27 -12.73 17.34
N TRP A 687 -5.32 -12.90 18.25
CA TRP A 687 -5.51 -13.67 19.49
C TRP A 687 -5.30 -12.86 20.76
N PRO A 688 -5.95 -13.24 21.88
CA PRO A 688 -5.59 -12.75 23.21
C PRO A 688 -4.14 -13.11 23.58
N ASN A 689 -3.52 -12.32 24.47
CA ASN A 689 -2.17 -12.60 24.95
C ASN A 689 -2.06 -14.00 25.59
N GLY A 690 -1.09 -14.81 25.18
CA GLY A 690 -0.89 -16.18 25.64
C GLY A 690 -1.78 -17.23 24.96
N TYR A 691 -2.64 -16.83 24.04
CA TYR A 691 -3.46 -17.71 23.19
C TYR A 691 -3.07 -17.64 21.70
N GLY A 692 -2.20 -16.69 21.33
CA GLY A 692 -1.58 -16.65 20.02
C GLY A 692 -1.10 -15.26 19.61
N GLU A 693 -0.74 -15.11 18.34
CA GLU A 693 -0.28 -13.85 17.75
C GLU A 693 -1.35 -12.76 17.65
N GLN A 694 -0.96 -11.52 17.99
CA GLN A 694 -1.85 -10.35 18.01
C GLN A 694 -1.93 -9.65 16.63
N GLN A 695 -2.26 -10.40 15.58
CA GLN A 695 -2.20 -9.89 14.21
C GLN A 695 -3.13 -8.69 13.97
N ARG A 696 -2.57 -7.64 13.37
CA ARG A 696 -3.22 -6.33 13.20
C ARG A 696 -2.81 -5.71 11.88
N CYS A 697 -3.76 -5.08 11.20
CA CYS A 697 -3.58 -4.35 9.96
C CYS A 697 -4.20 -2.95 10.06
N THR A 698 -3.90 -2.10 9.09
CA THR A 698 -4.45 -0.76 8.93
C THR A 698 -5.55 -0.80 7.89
N LEU A 699 -6.78 -0.52 8.30
CA LEU A 699 -7.93 -0.23 7.45
C LEU A 699 -7.91 1.26 7.10
N ALA A 700 -7.70 1.62 5.83
CA ALA A 700 -7.90 2.98 5.33
C ALA A 700 -9.19 3.03 4.51
N VAL A 701 -10.05 4.03 4.75
CA VAL A 701 -11.33 4.19 4.03
C VAL A 701 -11.51 5.61 3.54
N CYS A 702 -11.84 5.75 2.26
CA CYS A 702 -12.08 7.01 1.57
C CYS A 702 -13.46 6.98 0.92
N ALA A 703 -14.23 8.07 0.99
CA ALA A 703 -15.55 8.16 0.36
C ALA A 703 -15.78 9.55 -0.22
N TRP A 704 -16.39 9.61 -1.41
CA TRP A 704 -16.67 10.86 -2.13
C TRP A 704 -17.95 10.74 -2.95
N ALA A 705 -18.47 11.86 -3.45
CA ALA A 705 -19.67 11.85 -4.29
C ALA A 705 -19.41 11.05 -5.57
N ALA A 706 -20.37 10.23 -6.00
CA ALA A 706 -20.16 9.37 -7.18
C ALA A 706 -19.95 10.15 -8.49
N ASP A 707 -20.34 11.43 -8.49
CA ASP A 707 -20.33 12.37 -9.60
C ASP A 707 -19.09 13.29 -9.58
N SER A 708 -18.28 13.27 -8.51
CA SER A 708 -17.12 14.16 -8.30
C SER A 708 -15.80 13.44 -8.56
N GLU A 709 -14.72 14.23 -8.67
CA GLU A 709 -13.36 13.68 -8.55
C GLU A 709 -13.11 13.12 -7.14
N ARG A 710 -12.05 12.31 -6.99
CA ARG A 710 -11.69 11.63 -5.74
C ARG A 710 -11.06 12.62 -4.74
N ALA A 711 -11.91 13.42 -4.13
CA ALA A 711 -11.57 14.38 -3.09
C ALA A 711 -11.94 13.80 -1.70
N CYS A 712 -11.03 13.05 -1.09
CA CYS A 712 -11.18 12.56 0.28
C CYS A 712 -9.82 12.26 0.93
N VAL A 713 -9.71 12.48 2.25
CA VAL A 713 -8.58 12.05 3.06
C VAL A 713 -8.93 10.70 3.70
N PRO A 714 -8.16 9.61 3.45
CA PRO A 714 -8.51 8.29 3.98
C PRO A 714 -8.49 8.23 5.51
N LYS A 715 -9.62 7.87 6.13
CA LYS A 715 -9.66 7.59 7.58
C LYS A 715 -9.02 6.24 7.86
N ARG A 716 -8.00 6.24 8.73
CA ARG A 716 -7.22 5.04 9.08
C ARG A 716 -7.61 4.49 10.46
N PHE A 717 -7.78 3.18 10.53
CA PHE A 717 -8.13 2.43 11.74
C PHE A 717 -7.19 1.22 11.87
N THR A 718 -6.75 0.89 13.08
CA THR A 718 -6.08 -0.39 13.32
C THR A 718 -7.14 -1.45 13.59
N VAL A 719 -7.17 -2.51 12.78
CA VAL A 719 -8.14 -3.60 12.89
C VAL A 719 -7.42 -4.93 13.09
N GLY A 720 -8.11 -5.92 13.64
CA GLY A 720 -7.62 -7.27 13.86
C GLY A 720 -8.78 -8.23 13.80
N PHE A 721 -8.69 -9.24 12.94
CA PHE A 721 -9.79 -10.12 12.57
C PHE A 721 -9.91 -11.26 13.59
N ARG A 722 -11.12 -11.52 14.09
CA ARG A 722 -11.39 -12.55 15.10
C ARG A 722 -12.89 -12.84 15.22
N SER A 723 -13.24 -14.04 15.68
CA SER A 723 -14.58 -14.33 16.21
C SER A 723 -14.56 -14.22 17.74
N VAL A 724 -15.67 -13.81 18.34
CA VAL A 724 -15.86 -13.79 19.79
C VAL A 724 -17.27 -14.31 20.09
N GLU A 725 -17.36 -15.44 20.78
CA GLU A 725 -18.63 -16.04 21.23
C GLU A 725 -18.74 -15.91 22.75
N LEU A 726 -19.92 -15.55 23.27
CA LEU A 726 -20.25 -15.70 24.69
C LEU A 726 -21.10 -16.97 24.85
N VAL A 727 -20.51 -18.02 25.41
CA VAL A 727 -21.17 -19.31 25.62
C VAL A 727 -21.96 -19.29 26.91
N MET A 728 -23.24 -19.65 26.81
CA MET A 728 -24.20 -19.72 27.93
C MET A 728 -25.09 -20.97 27.81
N GLU A 729 -24.45 -22.13 27.66
CA GLU A 729 -25.08 -23.45 27.66
C GLU A 729 -25.56 -23.82 29.08
N ASP A 730 -26.73 -24.47 29.18
CA ASP A 730 -27.26 -25.01 30.43
C ASP A 730 -26.42 -26.22 30.89
N ASP A 731 -26.15 -26.33 32.20
CA ASP A 731 -25.43 -27.44 32.83
C ASP A 731 -26.10 -27.90 34.14
N ASP A 732 -25.58 -28.95 34.78
CA ASP A 732 -26.13 -29.50 36.04
C ASP A 732 -26.17 -28.49 37.22
N SER A 733 -25.45 -27.37 37.12
CA SER A 733 -25.36 -26.32 38.14
C SER A 733 -26.09 -25.01 37.75
N GLY A 734 -26.52 -24.87 36.51
CA GLY A 734 -27.19 -23.67 35.99
C GLY A 734 -26.83 -23.40 34.54
N ARG A 735 -26.00 -22.38 34.30
CA ARG A 735 -25.42 -22.07 33.00
C ARG A 735 -23.95 -21.77 33.09
N SER A 736 -23.24 -22.23 32.08
CA SER A 736 -21.90 -21.75 31.75
C SER A 736 -21.91 -20.24 31.44
N PHE A 737 -20.77 -19.59 31.63
CA PHE A 737 -20.53 -18.20 31.23
C PHE A 737 -19.04 -18.04 30.93
N TYR A 738 -18.66 -18.22 29.66
CA TYR A 738 -17.28 -18.06 29.22
C TYR A 738 -17.22 -17.55 27.78
N PHE A 739 -16.08 -16.98 27.40
CA PHE A 739 -15.85 -16.56 26.03
C PHE A 739 -15.10 -17.64 25.26
N LYS A 740 -15.45 -17.85 23.99
CA LYS A 740 -14.52 -18.40 23.00
C LYS A 740 -14.01 -17.27 22.12
N VAL A 741 -12.75 -17.36 21.70
CA VAL A 741 -12.16 -16.46 20.70
C VAL A 741 -11.55 -17.34 19.63
N ASN A 742 -11.99 -17.17 18.38
CA ASN A 742 -11.61 -18.03 17.26
C ASN A 742 -11.88 -19.53 17.57
N GLY A 743 -13.04 -19.84 18.16
CA GLY A 743 -13.43 -21.18 18.60
C GLY A 743 -12.87 -21.66 19.95
N GLU A 744 -11.72 -21.15 20.38
CA GLU A 744 -11.04 -21.62 21.58
C GLU A 744 -11.58 -20.99 22.89
N PRO A 745 -11.94 -21.79 23.92
CA PRO A 745 -12.36 -21.29 25.22
C PRO A 745 -11.28 -20.47 25.96
N ILE A 746 -11.57 -19.20 26.22
CA ILE A 746 -10.66 -18.27 26.91
C ILE A 746 -11.02 -18.17 28.39
N TYR A 747 -10.06 -18.53 29.26
CA TYR A 747 -10.15 -18.22 30.68
C TYR A 747 -9.65 -16.79 30.92
N ALA A 748 -10.57 -15.84 31.03
CA ALA A 748 -10.25 -14.42 31.15
C ALA A 748 -9.47 -14.11 32.44
N ARG A 749 -8.16 -13.78 32.30
CA ARG A 749 -7.29 -13.34 33.39
C ARG A 749 -6.95 -11.87 33.23
N GLY A 750 -7.24 -11.05 34.23
CA GLY A 750 -6.99 -9.62 34.20
C GLY A 750 -7.42 -8.93 35.49
N ALA A 751 -7.55 -7.60 35.41
CA ALA A 751 -8.06 -6.74 36.47
C ALA A 751 -8.98 -5.68 35.85
N ASN A 752 -9.84 -5.07 36.66
CA ASN A 752 -10.61 -3.91 36.24
C ASN A 752 -9.64 -2.72 36.08
N TRP A 753 -9.59 -2.13 34.88
CA TRP A 753 -8.84 -0.91 34.61
C TRP A 753 -9.74 0.32 34.85
N ILE A 754 -9.13 1.38 35.39
CA ILE A 754 -9.74 2.64 35.83
C ILE A 754 -8.86 3.81 35.40
#